data_AF-A0A524F4K8-F1
#
_entry.id   AF-A0A524F4K8-F1
#
_cell.length_a   1.000
_cell.length_b   1.000
_cell.length_c   1.000
_cell.angle_alpha   90.00
_cell.angle_beta   90.00
_cell.angle_gamma   90.00
#
_symmetry.space_group_name_H-M   'P 1'
#
loop_
_entity.id
_entity.type
_entity.pdbx_description
1 polymer ?
#
loop_
_entity_poly.entity_id
_entity_poly.type
_entity_poly.pdbx_seq_one_letter_code
_entity_poly.pdbx_strand_id
1 'polypeptide(L)'
;MEKNDFNLEKFMVKCETILPKYFLSKKFQSKKDLNTAKTVILSFLKEYLKNNNNKFNRNQFNVNYINQFLLSLYPQTSLLEIPLYKIQTIILDFINYLTLQDILSRNIQHEIVEKISKTHEIIEELSDNDKNKEIVEIKNKIIDWALNFERLHEDEAEFNRMRNYFEKKSKKNVMNAILELFKTIEDSNFQRILFFIDEFLKIETLPSKVLRILKSSATQNRYFFRLLMLYNTFFLAGYVVKTSFSKLLDDLNVDINSFQGYIATVLSYVEGDEFLLEISDSCKTKADLENFLNVDKYINEIVPIDNNTPFASRDLYTILFNLPKDINLELSHHMEFLESISYSYSKRMRFIKSSWDGWKDCYSDNEEQKLFTEAKEKFYNGHSKKALVLINKLIKKAPESAAAYYLKGKILGEQGAHYNALLCHIKSLEFDPYRIETYMDFSYLLEVGGYFHSSIILTSLLLQFCPFDFNLILQLAISSYQLELTFKQALKLAGLVEKERLINFVLRYWVHDRIKSRDTLNTIKIKEEKFKDLLKFSEKIISNAIKVMELYGNKIRDEGFMNHLNDLLRNSLSHFPNKEDHILKNWFVFELANHLAENFHTIYYENYFNLPYLIASEDFINLCFQISKKATNQILNSFKKSKNRTSFSIDYGVFSNNEDLLRNPIYKLARFFITDEGLFNTLWNTIIILIDECKTCPNRCLDKPYRWCPAFYMFGKIPSELESYSELISFIESLSSDFELTLEDKSLRQETINKKVKHIELFLTYLIKLIKEEDFSSISEDIDNYINEETLLKFLGLHIIKEKLITTRTSMKDICISLKSFISYLHNDYGYFSKNLIGALRKILNSSDYFIERFDGFQKLIDQKDNEVLLKEWNSQLKW
;
A
#
# COMPACT_ATOMS: atom_id res chain seq x y z
N MET A 1 69.19 -29.64 -29.67
CA MET A 1 70.48 -28.95 -29.42
C MET A 1 71.52 -30.04 -29.17
N GLU A 2 72.79 -29.84 -29.51
CA GLU A 2 73.82 -30.84 -29.17
C GLU A 2 74.07 -30.87 -27.65
N LYS A 3 74.33 -32.07 -27.12
CA LYS A 3 74.24 -32.42 -25.69
C LYS A 3 75.06 -31.54 -24.74
N ASN A 4 76.12 -30.91 -25.24
CA ASN A 4 77.08 -30.15 -24.44
C ASN A 4 76.79 -28.63 -24.42
N ASP A 5 75.78 -28.16 -25.17
CA ASP A 5 75.48 -26.74 -25.38
C ASP A 5 74.06 -26.35 -24.94
N PHE A 6 73.46 -27.17 -24.06
CA PHE A 6 72.12 -26.92 -23.55
C PHE A 6 72.13 -25.75 -22.57
N ASN A 7 71.61 -24.60 -23.02
CA ASN A 7 71.32 -23.43 -22.20
C ASN A 7 69.81 -23.21 -22.15
N LEU A 8 69.27 -23.11 -20.93
CA LEU A 8 67.83 -23.04 -20.67
C LEU A 8 67.17 -21.82 -21.30
N GLU A 9 67.75 -20.63 -21.17
CA GLU A 9 67.22 -19.40 -21.77
C GLU A 9 67.25 -19.49 -23.31
N LYS A 10 68.34 -20.01 -23.89
CA LYS A 10 68.41 -20.21 -25.35
C LYS A 10 67.42 -21.25 -25.86
N PHE A 11 67.13 -22.29 -25.08
CA PHE A 11 66.10 -23.28 -25.40
C PHE A 11 64.71 -22.65 -25.36
N MET A 12 64.43 -21.83 -24.34
CA MET A 12 63.16 -21.12 -24.18
C MET A 12 62.90 -20.14 -25.32
N VAL A 13 63.88 -19.29 -25.66
CA VAL A 13 63.78 -18.34 -26.78
C VAL A 13 63.55 -19.08 -28.11
N LYS A 14 64.13 -20.27 -28.30
CA LYS A 14 63.86 -21.12 -29.47
C LYS A 14 62.46 -21.72 -29.47
N CYS A 15 61.97 -22.17 -28.32
CA CYS A 15 60.59 -22.66 -28.20
C CYS A 15 59.57 -21.56 -28.52
N GLU A 16 59.79 -20.36 -27.99
CA GLU A 16 58.96 -19.18 -28.23
C GLU A 16 58.96 -18.72 -29.69
N THR A 17 60.03 -19.00 -30.45
CA THR A 17 60.07 -18.66 -31.89
C THR A 17 59.60 -19.78 -32.81
N ILE A 18 59.80 -21.04 -32.45
CA ILE A 18 59.52 -22.19 -33.33
C ILE A 18 58.10 -22.72 -33.16
N LEU A 19 57.59 -22.83 -31.92
CA LEU A 19 56.27 -23.39 -31.66
C LEU A 19 55.16 -22.50 -32.26
N PRO A 20 55.14 -21.17 -32.06
CA PRO A 20 54.15 -20.32 -32.70
C PRO A 20 54.19 -20.40 -34.23
N LYS A 21 55.37 -20.44 -34.84
CA LYS A 21 55.52 -20.62 -36.30
C LYS A 21 54.99 -21.97 -36.79
N TYR A 22 55.21 -23.06 -36.03
CA TYR A 22 54.66 -24.37 -36.35
C TYR A 22 53.12 -24.34 -36.33
N PHE A 23 52.53 -23.77 -35.27
CA PHE A 23 51.08 -23.64 -35.15
C PHE A 23 50.50 -22.73 -36.24
N LEU A 24 51.17 -21.62 -36.59
CA LEU A 24 50.78 -20.71 -37.69
C LEU A 24 50.82 -21.36 -39.08
N SER A 25 51.73 -22.32 -39.30
CA SER A 25 51.95 -22.94 -40.62
C SER A 25 51.02 -24.10 -40.97
N LYS A 26 50.14 -24.53 -40.05
CA LYS A 26 49.31 -25.75 -40.19
C LYS A 26 47.82 -25.44 -40.08
N LYS A 27 47.02 -25.94 -41.04
CA LYS A 27 45.56 -25.89 -40.97
C LYS A 27 45.03 -27.07 -40.13
N PHE A 28 44.58 -26.80 -38.90
CA PHE A 28 44.07 -27.83 -37.97
C PHE A 28 42.63 -28.21 -38.29
N GLN A 29 42.45 -29.07 -39.29
CA GLN A 29 41.12 -29.47 -39.78
C GLN A 29 40.77 -30.94 -39.47
N SER A 30 41.74 -31.82 -39.17
CA SER A 30 41.47 -33.23 -38.87
C SER A 30 41.94 -33.69 -37.48
N LYS A 31 41.33 -34.77 -36.97
CA LYS A 31 41.73 -35.45 -35.72
C LYS A 31 43.17 -35.96 -35.74
N LYS A 32 43.71 -36.24 -36.94
CA LYS A 32 45.10 -36.66 -37.15
C LYS A 32 46.08 -35.50 -37.01
N ASP A 33 45.69 -34.29 -37.44
CA ASP A 33 46.49 -33.06 -37.27
C ASP A 33 46.59 -32.67 -35.80
N LEU A 34 45.49 -32.84 -35.05
CA LEU A 34 45.43 -32.62 -33.60
C LEU A 34 46.35 -33.58 -32.83
N ASN A 35 46.35 -34.87 -33.16
CA ASN A 35 47.27 -35.85 -32.57
C ASN A 35 48.74 -35.57 -32.92
N THR A 36 49.00 -35.02 -34.10
CA THR A 36 50.35 -34.63 -34.52
C THR A 36 50.84 -33.42 -33.73
N ALA A 37 50.00 -32.40 -33.54
CA ALA A 37 50.30 -31.24 -32.71
C ALA A 37 50.60 -31.64 -31.25
N LYS A 38 49.79 -32.54 -30.68
CA LYS A 38 50.03 -33.11 -29.35
C LYS A 38 51.37 -33.84 -29.27
N THR A 39 51.74 -34.61 -30.29
CA THR A 39 53.02 -35.33 -30.35
C THR A 39 54.22 -34.39 -30.46
N VAL A 40 54.07 -33.25 -31.16
CA VAL A 40 55.13 -32.22 -31.27
C VAL A 40 55.38 -31.54 -29.93
N ILE A 41 54.34 -31.07 -29.23
CA ILE A 41 54.47 -30.48 -27.89
C ILE A 41 55.13 -31.46 -26.91
N LEU A 42 54.69 -32.72 -26.91
CA LEU A 42 55.26 -33.77 -26.06
C LEU A 42 56.73 -34.06 -26.39
N SER A 43 57.16 -33.90 -27.64
CA SER A 43 58.55 -34.12 -28.05
C SER A 43 59.48 -33.01 -27.53
N PHE A 44 59.03 -31.75 -27.51
CA PHE A 44 59.79 -30.65 -26.91
C PHE A 44 59.97 -30.82 -25.40
N LEU A 45 58.95 -31.30 -24.71
CA LEU A 45 59.00 -31.57 -23.27
C LEU A 45 59.87 -32.79 -22.93
N LYS A 46 59.84 -33.84 -23.77
CA LYS A 46 60.73 -34.99 -23.64
C LYS A 46 62.20 -34.62 -23.88
N GLU A 47 62.49 -33.74 -24.82
CA GLU A 47 63.86 -33.26 -25.11
C GLU A 47 64.42 -32.38 -23.98
N TYR A 48 63.56 -31.57 -23.33
CA TYR A 48 63.90 -30.85 -22.11
C TYR A 48 64.27 -31.83 -20.97
N LEU A 49 63.42 -32.82 -20.69
CA LEU A 49 63.69 -33.83 -19.65
C LEU A 49 64.98 -34.61 -19.90
N LYS A 50 65.22 -35.03 -21.15
CA LYS A 50 66.38 -35.83 -21.55
C LYS A 50 67.72 -35.12 -21.30
N ASN A 51 67.75 -33.79 -21.45
CA ASN A 51 68.96 -32.99 -21.30
C ASN A 51 69.11 -32.35 -19.90
N ASN A 52 68.05 -32.36 -19.08
CA ASN A 52 68.06 -31.80 -17.72
C ASN A 52 68.24 -32.87 -16.61
N ASN A 53 68.27 -34.15 -16.98
CA ASN A 53 68.36 -35.28 -16.03
C ASN A 53 69.70 -35.41 -15.28
N ASN A 54 70.76 -34.70 -15.66
CA ASN A 54 72.09 -34.94 -15.06
C ASN A 54 72.45 -34.05 -13.86
N LYS A 55 71.60 -33.10 -13.41
CA LYS A 55 71.97 -32.21 -12.29
C LYS A 55 71.21 -32.39 -10.99
N PHE A 56 70.06 -33.08 -10.94
CA PHE A 56 69.22 -33.03 -9.74
C PHE A 56 68.49 -34.31 -9.32
N ASN A 57 68.74 -35.49 -9.91
CA ASN A 57 68.12 -36.77 -9.51
C ASN A 57 66.65 -36.63 -9.04
N ARG A 58 65.80 -36.02 -9.87
CA ARG A 58 64.37 -35.87 -9.60
C ARG A 58 63.60 -36.39 -10.81
N ASN A 59 62.79 -37.42 -10.61
CA ASN A 59 61.83 -37.95 -11.58
C ASN A 59 60.59 -37.03 -11.73
N GLN A 60 60.72 -35.74 -11.45
CA GLN A 60 59.63 -34.78 -11.43
C GLN A 60 60.02 -33.52 -12.19
N PHE A 61 59.07 -32.99 -12.95
CA PHE A 61 59.24 -31.77 -13.72
C PHE A 61 59.50 -30.56 -12.81
N ASN A 62 60.32 -29.62 -13.26
CA ASN A 62 60.49 -28.35 -12.56
C ASN A 62 59.23 -27.49 -12.77
N VAL A 63 58.46 -27.32 -11.68
CA VAL A 63 57.15 -26.64 -11.67
C VAL A 63 57.27 -25.18 -12.13
N ASN A 64 58.32 -24.46 -11.70
CA ASN A 64 58.53 -23.07 -12.12
C ASN A 64 58.80 -22.94 -13.62
N TYR A 65 59.49 -23.93 -14.19
CA TYR A 65 59.76 -23.99 -15.63
C TYR A 65 58.49 -24.30 -16.44
N ILE A 66 57.67 -25.27 -15.99
CA ILE A 66 56.39 -25.57 -16.65
C ILE A 66 55.50 -24.33 -16.66
N ASN A 67 55.43 -23.60 -15.54
CA ASN A 67 54.62 -22.39 -15.44
C ASN A 67 55.11 -21.29 -16.38
N GLN A 68 56.41 -21.03 -16.47
CA GLN A 68 56.96 -20.05 -17.41
C GLN A 68 56.79 -20.47 -18.88
N PHE A 69 56.96 -21.75 -19.21
CA PHE A 69 56.79 -22.29 -20.56
C PHE A 69 55.32 -22.28 -21.03
N LEU A 70 54.37 -22.58 -20.15
CA LEU A 70 52.95 -22.52 -20.48
C LEU A 70 52.45 -21.08 -20.61
N LEU A 71 53.00 -20.14 -19.84
CA LEU A 71 52.72 -18.71 -19.97
C LEU A 71 53.30 -18.12 -21.26
N SER A 72 54.42 -18.62 -21.79
CA SER A 72 55.00 -18.13 -23.05
C SER A 72 54.42 -18.76 -24.32
N LEU A 73 53.62 -19.83 -24.19
CA LEU A 73 52.78 -20.38 -25.28
C LEU A 73 51.49 -19.58 -25.49
N TYR A 74 51.18 -18.65 -24.59
CA TYR A 74 50.07 -17.72 -24.68
C TYR A 74 50.36 -16.66 -25.77
N PRO A 75 49.39 -16.29 -26.63
CA PRO A 75 49.70 -15.47 -27.78
C PRO A 75 49.95 -14.00 -27.39
N GLN A 76 51.19 -13.51 -27.58
CA GLN A 76 51.45 -12.09 -27.76
C GLN A 76 51.08 -11.70 -29.20
N THR A 77 49.91 -11.08 -29.40
CA THR A 77 49.46 -10.26 -30.56
C THR A 77 49.67 -10.75 -32.02
N SER A 78 50.43 -11.81 -32.31
CA SER A 78 50.84 -12.22 -33.67
C SER A 78 50.20 -13.54 -34.15
N LEU A 79 49.15 -14.02 -33.47
CA LEU A 79 48.44 -15.28 -33.77
C LEU A 79 46.97 -15.05 -34.17
N LEU A 80 46.64 -13.85 -34.64
CA LEU A 80 45.29 -13.38 -34.97
C LEU A 80 44.62 -14.06 -36.20
N GLU A 81 45.27 -15.01 -36.86
CA GLU A 81 44.76 -15.65 -38.09
C GLU A 81 44.33 -17.13 -37.95
N ILE A 82 44.41 -17.74 -36.76
CA ILE A 82 43.93 -19.13 -36.52
C ILE A 82 42.82 -19.14 -35.46
N PRO A 83 41.71 -19.91 -35.62
CA PRO A 83 40.62 -19.95 -34.65
C PRO A 83 41.10 -20.40 -33.26
N LEU A 84 41.07 -19.46 -32.31
CA LEU A 84 41.68 -19.60 -30.97
C LEU A 84 41.12 -20.78 -30.17
N TYR A 85 39.83 -21.11 -30.34
CA TYR A 85 39.15 -22.16 -29.59
C TYR A 85 39.80 -23.54 -29.73
N LYS A 86 40.28 -23.90 -30.92
CA LYS A 86 40.90 -25.23 -31.17
C LYS A 86 42.25 -25.39 -30.50
N ILE A 87 43.04 -24.31 -30.41
CA ILE A 87 44.35 -24.32 -29.74
C ILE A 87 44.14 -24.32 -28.22
N GLN A 88 43.13 -23.60 -27.74
CA GLN A 88 42.76 -23.55 -26.32
C GLN A 88 42.29 -24.90 -25.80
N THR A 89 41.46 -25.65 -26.55
CA THR A 89 41.03 -27.00 -26.13
C THR A 89 42.21 -27.97 -25.98
N ILE A 90 43.18 -27.93 -26.91
CA ILE A 90 44.39 -28.79 -26.85
C ILE A 90 45.25 -28.45 -25.63
N ILE A 91 45.36 -27.16 -25.30
CA ILE A 91 46.12 -26.67 -24.14
C ILE A 91 45.40 -27.05 -22.84
N LEU A 92 44.08 -26.93 -22.77
CA LEU A 92 43.25 -27.33 -21.62
C LEU A 92 43.30 -28.85 -21.36
N ASP A 93 43.16 -29.68 -22.40
CA ASP A 93 43.27 -31.14 -22.27
C ASP A 93 44.66 -31.57 -21.79
N PHE A 94 45.69 -30.83 -22.20
CA PHE A 94 47.07 -31.07 -21.79
C PHE A 94 47.33 -30.65 -20.33
N ILE A 95 46.81 -29.50 -19.91
CA ILE A 95 46.86 -29.01 -18.52
C ILE A 95 46.10 -29.96 -17.58
N ASN A 96 44.91 -30.42 -17.98
CA ASN A 96 44.12 -31.37 -17.21
C ASN A 96 44.84 -32.73 -17.07
N TYR A 97 45.50 -33.21 -18.13
CA TYR A 97 46.33 -34.42 -18.07
C TYR A 97 47.51 -34.28 -17.10
N LEU A 98 48.22 -33.14 -17.10
CA LEU A 98 49.33 -32.89 -16.17
C LEU A 98 48.87 -32.74 -14.72
N THR A 99 47.69 -32.17 -14.51
CA THR A 99 47.08 -32.04 -13.18
C THR A 99 46.65 -33.41 -12.63
N LEU A 100 46.08 -34.28 -13.48
CA LEU A 100 45.70 -35.65 -13.10
C LEU A 100 46.90 -36.56 -12.77
N GLN A 101 48.12 -36.18 -13.15
CA GLN A 101 49.36 -36.87 -12.83
C GLN A 101 50.09 -36.24 -11.61
N ASP A 102 49.45 -35.30 -10.91
CA ASP A 102 50.01 -34.51 -9.80
C ASP A 102 51.30 -33.74 -10.15
N ILE A 103 51.50 -33.44 -11.43
CA ILE A 103 52.65 -32.66 -11.93
C ILE A 103 52.39 -31.14 -11.81
N LEU A 104 51.13 -30.73 -11.86
CA LEU A 104 50.69 -29.34 -11.82
C LEU A 104 49.78 -29.09 -10.60
N SER A 105 50.07 -28.06 -9.80
CA SER A 105 49.26 -27.75 -8.62
C SER A 105 47.90 -27.19 -9.03
N ARG A 106 46.82 -27.66 -8.39
CA ARG A 106 45.42 -27.25 -8.67
C ARG A 106 45.18 -25.74 -8.63
N ASN A 107 45.87 -25.00 -7.76
CA ASN A 107 45.70 -23.55 -7.66
C ASN A 107 46.21 -22.82 -8.92
N ILE A 108 47.30 -23.31 -9.52
CA ILE A 108 47.89 -22.73 -10.75
C ILE A 108 47.12 -23.20 -12.00
N GLN A 109 46.58 -24.42 -11.99
CA GLN A 109 45.61 -24.84 -12.99
C GLN A 109 44.42 -23.88 -13.03
N HIS A 110 43.88 -23.53 -11.85
CA HIS A 110 42.76 -22.59 -11.74
C HIS A 110 43.11 -21.22 -12.33
N GLU A 111 44.30 -20.70 -12.03
CA GLU A 111 44.77 -19.39 -12.51
C GLU A 111 45.02 -19.37 -14.04
N ILE A 112 45.54 -20.46 -14.62
CA ILE A 112 45.77 -20.58 -16.06
C ILE A 112 44.45 -20.79 -16.81
N VAL A 113 43.53 -21.58 -16.25
CA VAL A 113 42.18 -21.79 -16.81
C VAL A 113 41.37 -20.50 -16.76
N GLU A 114 41.45 -19.72 -15.68
CA GLU A 114 40.84 -18.39 -15.58
C GLU A 114 41.36 -17.41 -16.63
N LYS A 115 42.67 -17.44 -16.93
CA LYS A 115 43.24 -16.59 -17.98
C LYS A 115 42.79 -17.02 -19.38
N ILE A 116 42.65 -18.34 -19.63
CA ILE A 116 42.18 -18.87 -20.92
C ILE A 116 40.69 -18.58 -21.14
N SER A 117 39.84 -18.72 -20.11
CA SER A 117 38.40 -18.42 -20.18
C SER A 117 38.12 -16.94 -20.38
N LYS A 118 38.83 -16.05 -19.67
CA LYS A 118 38.76 -14.59 -19.85
C LYS A 118 39.08 -14.15 -21.29
N THR A 119 39.85 -14.92 -22.05
CA THR A 119 40.22 -14.58 -23.44
C THR A 119 39.25 -15.15 -24.48
N HIS A 120 38.51 -16.21 -24.14
CA HIS A 120 37.47 -16.77 -25.00
C HIS A 120 36.23 -15.87 -25.05
N GLU A 121 35.85 -15.33 -23.90
CA GLU A 121 34.76 -14.35 -23.75
C GLU A 121 35.05 -13.05 -24.52
N ILE A 122 36.32 -12.64 -24.63
CA ILE A 122 36.74 -11.44 -25.37
C ILE A 122 36.59 -11.58 -26.91
N ILE A 123 36.64 -12.80 -27.47
CA ILE A 123 36.73 -13.01 -28.94
C ILE A 123 35.41 -13.47 -29.57
N GLU A 124 34.53 -14.20 -28.87
CA GLU A 124 33.20 -14.54 -29.40
C GLU A 124 32.26 -13.32 -29.49
N GLU A 125 32.50 -12.27 -28.70
CA GLU A 125 31.73 -11.01 -28.78
C GLU A 125 32.16 -10.07 -29.93
N LEU A 126 33.28 -10.34 -30.61
CA LEU A 126 33.85 -9.46 -31.65
C LEU A 126 33.53 -9.86 -33.10
N SER A 127 32.82 -10.97 -33.35
CA SER A 127 32.72 -11.55 -34.69
C SER A 127 31.48 -11.19 -35.52
N ASP A 128 30.41 -10.59 -34.99
CA ASP A 128 29.25 -10.22 -35.82
C ASP A 128 28.70 -8.81 -35.55
N ASN A 129 28.96 -7.92 -36.52
CA ASN A 129 28.45 -6.54 -36.71
C ASN A 129 29.06 -5.42 -35.85
N ASP A 130 29.53 -4.34 -36.49
CA ASP A 130 30.13 -3.15 -35.85
C ASP A 130 29.22 -2.44 -34.82
N LYS A 131 27.91 -2.68 -34.83
CA LYS A 131 26.98 -2.24 -33.76
C LYS A 131 27.08 -3.06 -32.47
N ASN A 132 27.41 -4.35 -32.59
CA ASN A 132 27.65 -5.21 -31.42
C ASN A 132 28.99 -4.88 -30.78
N LYS A 133 30.01 -4.48 -31.54
CA LYS A 133 31.29 -4.01 -30.97
C LYS A 133 31.11 -2.81 -30.03
N GLU A 134 30.30 -1.82 -30.39
CA GLU A 134 30.03 -0.67 -29.52
C GLU A 134 29.23 -1.07 -28.27
N ILE A 135 28.25 -1.96 -28.40
CA ILE A 135 27.47 -2.47 -27.26
C ILE A 135 28.39 -3.28 -26.32
N VAL A 136 29.29 -4.10 -26.87
CA VAL A 136 30.30 -4.85 -26.13
C VAL A 136 31.29 -3.92 -25.43
N GLU A 137 31.77 -2.88 -26.11
CA GLU A 137 32.63 -1.85 -25.50
C GLU A 137 31.93 -1.14 -24.33
N ILE A 138 30.64 -0.81 -24.49
CA ILE A 138 29.81 -0.24 -23.44
C ILE A 138 29.62 -1.23 -22.28
N LYS A 139 29.29 -2.51 -22.55
CA LYS A 139 29.18 -3.56 -21.51
C LYS A 139 30.48 -3.69 -20.73
N ASN A 140 31.61 -3.79 -21.43
CA ASN A 140 32.93 -3.88 -20.82
C ASN A 140 33.24 -2.65 -19.96
N LYS A 141 32.84 -1.45 -20.39
CA LYS A 141 32.99 -0.24 -19.58
C LYS A 141 32.11 -0.21 -18.34
N ILE A 142 30.89 -0.75 -18.41
CA ILE A 142 30.00 -0.90 -17.25
C ILE A 142 30.57 -1.93 -16.27
N ILE A 143 31.09 -3.06 -16.76
CA ILE A 143 31.74 -4.10 -15.95
C ILE A 143 33.02 -3.56 -15.31
N ASP A 144 33.86 -2.86 -16.09
CA ASP A 144 35.10 -2.21 -15.62
C ASP A 144 34.82 -1.24 -14.47
N TRP A 145 33.73 -0.47 -14.56
CA TRP A 145 33.27 0.36 -13.45
C TRP A 145 32.83 -0.48 -12.25
N ALA A 146 32.03 -1.52 -12.45
CA ALA A 146 31.51 -2.35 -11.37
C ALA A 146 32.62 -3.10 -10.61
N LEU A 147 33.66 -3.53 -11.32
CA LEU A 147 34.82 -4.21 -10.73
C LEU A 147 35.75 -3.24 -9.99
N ASN A 148 35.87 -1.98 -10.46
CA ASN A 148 36.74 -0.96 -9.88
C ASN A 148 35.97 0.10 -9.06
N PHE A 149 34.74 -0.22 -8.64
CA PHE A 149 33.81 0.72 -8.01
C PHE A 149 34.44 1.51 -6.86
N GLU A 150 35.08 0.81 -5.91
CA GLU A 150 35.75 1.40 -4.73
C GLU A 150 36.80 2.44 -5.12
N ARG A 151 37.66 2.13 -6.10
CA ARG A 151 38.73 3.03 -6.54
C ARG A 151 38.20 4.24 -7.33
N LEU A 152 37.16 4.03 -8.13
CA LEU A 152 36.60 5.04 -9.04
C LEU A 152 35.67 6.02 -8.35
N HIS A 153 35.12 5.66 -7.18
CA HIS A 153 34.27 6.55 -6.39
C HIS A 153 35.08 7.67 -5.72
N GLU A 154 36.31 7.39 -5.28
CA GLU A 154 37.20 8.36 -4.63
C GLU A 154 37.94 9.28 -5.63
N ASP A 155 38.14 8.86 -6.89
CA ASP A 155 38.79 9.66 -7.94
C ASP A 155 37.78 10.42 -8.80
N GLU A 156 37.47 11.65 -8.38
CA GLU A 156 36.53 12.56 -9.05
C GLU A 156 36.88 12.81 -10.55
N ALA A 157 38.17 12.73 -10.93
CA ALA A 157 38.59 12.94 -12.31
C ALA A 157 38.33 11.71 -13.19
N GLU A 158 38.62 10.50 -12.69
CA GLU A 158 38.31 9.25 -13.39
C GLU A 158 36.79 9.03 -13.49
N PHE A 159 36.06 9.38 -12.42
CA PHE A 159 34.60 9.43 -12.37
C PHE A 159 33.99 10.34 -13.44
N ASN A 160 34.45 11.60 -13.52
CA ASN A 160 33.98 12.56 -14.52
C ASN A 160 34.31 12.12 -15.96
N ARG A 161 35.45 11.45 -16.19
CA ARG A 161 35.77 10.88 -17.52
C ARG A 161 34.79 9.80 -17.92
N MET A 162 34.39 8.95 -16.97
CA MET A 162 33.45 7.89 -17.25
C MET A 162 32.05 8.44 -17.54
N ARG A 163 31.58 9.39 -16.74
CA ARG A 163 30.33 10.11 -17.01
C ARG A 163 30.32 10.71 -18.42
N ASN A 164 31.39 11.44 -18.77
CA ASN A 164 31.57 12.01 -20.10
C ASN A 164 31.60 10.97 -21.22
N TYR A 165 32.10 9.76 -20.96
CA TYR A 165 32.07 8.66 -21.93
C TYR A 165 30.63 8.25 -22.24
N PHE A 166 29.82 7.95 -21.22
CA PHE A 166 28.43 7.52 -21.42
C PHE A 166 27.53 8.64 -21.97
N GLU A 167 27.76 9.89 -21.58
CA GLU A 167 27.05 11.06 -22.14
C GLU A 167 27.28 11.22 -23.66
N LYS A 168 28.44 10.79 -24.17
CA LYS A 168 28.77 10.82 -25.61
C LYS A 168 28.23 9.61 -26.39
N LYS A 169 27.82 8.53 -25.71
CA LYS A 169 27.33 7.31 -26.37
C LYS A 169 25.84 7.40 -26.65
N SER A 170 25.36 6.60 -27.61
CA SER A 170 23.94 6.60 -27.92
C SER A 170 23.13 5.96 -26.78
N LYS A 171 22.12 6.69 -26.24
CA LYS A 171 21.23 6.18 -25.17
C LYS A 171 20.64 4.80 -25.50
N LYS A 172 20.37 4.52 -26.78
CA LYS A 172 19.87 3.23 -27.26
C LYS A 172 20.88 2.09 -27.07
N ASN A 173 22.15 2.31 -27.43
CA ASN A 173 23.19 1.28 -27.31
C ASN A 173 23.52 1.03 -25.84
N VAL A 174 23.52 2.08 -25.00
CA VAL A 174 23.72 1.94 -23.56
C VAL A 174 22.58 1.17 -22.90
N MET A 175 21.33 1.48 -23.24
CA MET A 175 20.18 0.68 -22.79
C MET A 175 20.27 -0.78 -23.21
N ASN A 176 20.62 -1.06 -24.47
CA ASN A 176 20.75 -2.44 -24.94
C ASN A 176 21.87 -3.19 -24.21
N ALA A 177 23.00 -2.53 -23.97
CA ALA A 177 24.12 -3.09 -23.20
C ALA A 177 23.68 -3.48 -21.78
N ILE A 178 22.98 -2.60 -21.06
CA ILE A 178 22.46 -2.87 -19.71
C ILE A 178 21.52 -4.08 -19.71
N LEU A 179 20.56 -4.12 -20.63
CA LEU A 179 19.56 -5.19 -20.70
C LEU A 179 20.16 -6.54 -21.09
N GLU A 180 21.18 -6.56 -21.94
CA GLU A 180 21.93 -7.78 -22.25
C GLU A 180 22.76 -8.23 -21.05
N LEU A 181 23.47 -7.30 -20.41
CA LEU A 181 24.32 -7.57 -19.27
C LEU A 181 23.52 -8.18 -18.11
N PHE A 182 22.32 -7.69 -17.84
CA PHE A 182 21.45 -8.20 -16.79
C PHE A 182 21.01 -9.66 -16.97
N LYS A 183 21.14 -10.24 -18.17
CA LYS A 183 20.83 -11.66 -18.40
C LYS A 183 21.93 -12.59 -17.91
N THR A 184 23.17 -12.15 -17.98
CA THR A 184 24.36 -13.02 -17.84
C THR A 184 25.23 -12.65 -16.64
N ILE A 185 25.12 -11.42 -16.13
CA ILE A 185 25.96 -10.94 -15.05
C ILE A 185 25.72 -11.70 -13.74
N GLU A 186 26.75 -11.80 -12.90
CA GLU A 186 26.64 -12.32 -11.54
C GLU A 186 25.86 -11.38 -10.64
N ASP A 187 25.19 -11.93 -9.61
CA ASP A 187 24.35 -11.15 -8.69
C ASP A 187 25.18 -10.14 -7.86
N SER A 188 26.45 -10.43 -7.59
CA SER A 188 27.42 -9.52 -6.93
C SER A 188 27.69 -8.26 -7.75
N ASN A 189 27.90 -8.39 -9.07
CA ASN A 189 28.16 -7.26 -9.96
C ASN A 189 26.87 -6.53 -10.37
N PHE A 190 25.73 -7.21 -10.37
CA PHE A 190 24.42 -6.63 -10.70
C PHE A 190 24.08 -5.44 -9.82
N GLN A 191 24.29 -5.53 -8.50
CA GLN A 191 23.96 -4.46 -7.55
C GLN A 191 24.78 -3.19 -7.81
N ARG A 192 26.10 -3.33 -8.02
CA ARG A 192 26.97 -2.19 -8.37
C ARG A 192 26.46 -1.51 -9.64
N ILE A 193 26.12 -2.28 -10.66
CA ILE A 193 25.59 -1.74 -11.91
C ILE A 193 24.22 -1.10 -11.73
N LEU A 194 23.39 -1.64 -10.84
CA LEU A 194 22.11 -1.03 -10.49
C LEU A 194 22.33 0.37 -9.90
N PHE A 195 23.28 0.53 -8.99
CA PHE A 195 23.70 1.83 -8.45
C PHE A 195 24.24 2.75 -9.54
N PHE A 196 25.08 2.23 -10.45
CA PHE A 196 25.55 3.00 -11.61
C PHE A 196 24.40 3.56 -12.46
N ILE A 197 23.35 2.75 -12.65
CA ILE A 197 22.17 3.17 -13.41
C ILE A 197 21.37 4.23 -12.66
N ASP A 198 21.16 4.02 -11.35
CA ASP A 198 20.44 4.92 -10.44
C ASP A 198 21.06 6.32 -10.46
N GLU A 199 22.37 6.38 -10.23
CA GLU A 199 23.10 7.62 -10.03
C GLU A 199 23.46 8.36 -11.35
N PHE A 200 23.77 7.63 -12.44
CA PHE A 200 24.48 8.25 -13.58
C PHE A 200 23.77 8.21 -14.93
N LEU A 201 22.99 7.17 -15.24
CA LEU A 201 22.67 6.90 -16.63
C LEU A 201 21.54 7.76 -17.21
N LYS A 202 20.59 8.21 -16.38
CA LYS A 202 19.46 9.10 -16.75
C LYS A 202 18.88 8.83 -18.16
N ILE A 203 18.68 7.54 -18.48
CA ILE A 203 18.17 7.10 -19.79
C ILE A 203 16.64 7.12 -19.78
N GLU A 204 16.05 8.19 -20.29
CA GLU A 204 14.58 8.42 -20.36
C GLU A 204 13.78 7.25 -20.95
N THR A 205 14.30 6.53 -21.93
CA THR A 205 13.57 5.43 -22.60
C THR A 205 13.66 4.09 -21.87
N LEU A 206 14.61 3.95 -20.93
CA LEU A 206 14.93 2.68 -20.28
C LEU A 206 13.77 2.13 -19.43
N PRO A 207 13.07 2.92 -18.58
CA PRO A 207 11.94 2.41 -17.79
C PRO A 207 10.82 1.80 -18.65
N SER A 208 10.48 2.47 -19.76
CA SER A 208 9.43 1.98 -20.68
C SER A 208 9.81 0.67 -21.37
N LYS A 209 11.09 0.49 -21.71
CA LYS A 209 11.60 -0.73 -22.33
C LYS A 209 11.61 -1.88 -21.33
N VAL A 210 12.04 -1.63 -20.10
CA VAL A 210 12.00 -2.59 -18.98
C VAL A 210 10.57 -3.06 -18.75
N LEU A 211 9.61 -2.12 -18.63
CA LEU A 211 8.19 -2.44 -18.46
C LEU A 211 7.65 -3.33 -19.58
N ARG A 212 8.02 -3.04 -20.84
CA ARG A 212 7.60 -3.84 -21.98
C ARG A 212 8.17 -5.26 -21.92
N ILE A 213 9.42 -5.43 -21.50
CA ILE A 213 10.05 -6.75 -21.34
C ILE A 213 9.35 -7.53 -20.23
N LEU A 214 9.12 -6.89 -19.07
CA LEU A 214 8.41 -7.49 -17.94
C LEU A 214 7.02 -7.98 -18.34
N LYS A 215 6.21 -7.16 -19.02
CA LYS A 215 4.87 -7.55 -19.51
C LYS A 215 4.87 -8.65 -20.56
N SER A 216 5.99 -8.86 -21.26
CA SER A 216 6.13 -9.95 -22.26
C SER A 216 6.79 -11.21 -21.71
N SER A 217 7.29 -11.18 -20.47
CA SER A 217 7.97 -12.33 -19.86
C SER A 217 6.94 -13.33 -19.35
N ALA A 218 7.05 -14.59 -19.78
CA ALA A 218 6.20 -15.67 -19.29
C ALA A 218 6.75 -16.31 -18.00
N THR A 219 8.00 -16.04 -17.63
CA THR A 219 8.68 -16.68 -16.50
C THR A 219 9.27 -15.65 -15.53
N GLN A 220 9.03 -15.88 -14.22
CA GLN A 220 9.57 -15.05 -13.13
C GLN A 220 10.95 -15.61 -12.69
N ASN A 221 11.93 -15.52 -13.58
CA ASN A 221 13.31 -15.97 -13.34
C ASN A 221 14.21 -14.83 -12.79
N ARG A 222 15.50 -15.11 -12.56
CA ARG A 222 16.45 -14.10 -12.06
C ARG A 222 16.49 -12.83 -12.91
N TYR A 223 16.47 -12.94 -14.24
CA TYR A 223 16.46 -11.77 -15.13
C TYR A 223 15.18 -10.94 -14.95
N PHE A 224 14.02 -11.58 -14.79
CA PHE A 224 12.77 -10.90 -14.49
C PHE A 224 12.85 -10.12 -13.16
N PHE A 225 13.37 -10.72 -12.09
CA PHE A 225 13.53 -10.03 -10.81
C PHE A 225 14.54 -8.88 -10.87
N ARG A 226 15.65 -9.02 -11.61
CA ARG A 226 16.60 -7.91 -11.88
C ARG A 226 15.92 -6.72 -12.55
N LEU A 227 15.08 -6.99 -13.54
CA LEU A 227 14.30 -5.96 -14.22
C LEU A 227 13.26 -5.30 -13.31
N LEU A 228 12.65 -6.06 -12.38
CA LEU A 228 11.77 -5.50 -11.35
C LEU A 228 12.53 -4.59 -10.38
N MET A 229 13.70 -5.00 -9.90
CA MET A 229 14.56 -4.15 -9.05
C MET A 229 14.99 -2.88 -9.79
N LEU A 230 15.33 -2.99 -11.07
CA LEU A 230 15.64 -1.85 -11.92
C LEU A 230 14.44 -0.90 -12.09
N TYR A 231 13.25 -1.45 -12.29
CA TYR A 231 12.03 -0.65 -12.36
C TYR A 231 11.72 0.06 -11.04
N ASN A 232 11.89 -0.63 -9.90
CA ASN A 232 11.74 -0.03 -8.58
C ASN A 232 12.73 1.12 -8.38
N THR A 233 13.98 0.92 -8.82
CA THR A 233 15.02 1.96 -8.77
C THR A 233 14.60 3.19 -9.56
N PHE A 234 14.06 3.01 -10.78
CA PHE A 234 13.50 4.13 -11.55
C PHE A 234 12.36 4.84 -10.83
N PHE A 235 11.47 4.08 -10.19
CA PHE A 235 10.37 4.65 -9.41
C PHE A 235 10.87 5.49 -8.23
N LEU A 236 11.84 4.95 -7.46
CA LEU A 236 12.43 5.63 -6.31
C LEU A 236 13.25 6.87 -6.70
N ALA A 237 13.93 6.81 -7.85
CA ALA A 237 14.69 7.92 -8.42
C ALA A 237 13.81 8.96 -9.15
N GLY A 238 12.49 8.80 -9.13
CA GLY A 238 11.55 9.78 -9.69
C GLY A 238 11.49 9.81 -11.21
N TYR A 239 11.90 8.75 -11.90
CA TYR A 239 11.75 8.65 -13.36
C TYR A 239 10.27 8.69 -13.75
N VAL A 240 9.99 9.26 -14.92
CA VAL A 240 8.65 9.23 -15.53
C VAL A 240 8.30 7.80 -15.94
N VAL A 241 7.50 7.13 -15.11
CA VAL A 241 7.02 5.76 -15.33
C VAL A 241 5.52 5.71 -15.60
N LYS A 242 5.09 4.70 -16.38
CA LYS A 242 3.68 4.55 -16.78
C LYS A 242 2.76 4.07 -15.64
N THR A 243 3.28 3.28 -14.72
CA THR A 243 2.54 2.66 -13.60
C THR A 243 3.42 2.71 -12.36
N SER A 244 2.82 2.86 -11.17
CA SER A 244 3.59 2.76 -9.92
C SER A 244 4.18 1.35 -9.76
N PHE A 245 5.22 1.21 -8.94
CA PHE A 245 5.83 -0.09 -8.69
C PHE A 245 4.83 -1.09 -8.08
N SER A 246 4.03 -0.66 -7.10
CA SER A 246 2.98 -1.51 -6.49
C SER A 246 1.99 -2.02 -7.54
N LYS A 247 1.40 -1.11 -8.33
CA LYS A 247 0.44 -1.49 -9.37
C LYS A 247 1.06 -2.39 -10.44
N LEU A 248 2.37 -2.22 -10.71
CA LEU A 248 3.08 -3.09 -11.63
C LEU A 248 3.21 -4.52 -11.09
N LEU A 249 3.47 -4.70 -9.80
CA LEU A 249 3.54 -6.03 -9.18
C LEU A 249 2.19 -6.75 -9.31
N ASP A 250 1.09 -6.02 -9.08
CA ASP A 250 -0.28 -6.52 -9.22
C ASP A 250 -0.60 -6.86 -10.68
N ASP A 251 -0.35 -5.95 -11.63
CA ASP A 251 -0.55 -6.13 -13.08
C ASP A 251 0.17 -7.37 -13.62
N LEU A 252 1.34 -7.71 -13.06
CA LEU A 252 2.19 -8.82 -13.48
C LEU A 252 1.94 -10.11 -12.70
N ASN A 253 1.07 -10.10 -11.67
CA ASN A 253 0.86 -11.22 -10.74
C ASN A 253 2.19 -11.77 -10.19
N VAL A 254 3.06 -10.90 -9.67
CA VAL A 254 4.38 -11.29 -9.16
C VAL A 254 4.24 -12.13 -7.89
N ASP A 255 4.96 -13.26 -7.81
CA ASP A 255 5.09 -13.99 -6.55
C ASP A 255 6.01 -13.20 -5.60
N ILE A 256 5.39 -12.52 -4.65
CA ILE A 256 6.06 -11.61 -3.72
C ILE A 256 7.12 -12.36 -2.89
N ASN A 257 6.86 -13.62 -2.50
CA ASN A 257 7.78 -14.39 -1.66
C ASN A 257 9.07 -14.74 -2.42
N SER A 258 8.95 -15.21 -3.66
CA SER A 258 10.11 -15.48 -4.52
C SER A 258 10.90 -14.21 -4.83
N PHE A 259 10.21 -13.09 -5.09
CA PHE A 259 10.87 -11.81 -5.34
C PHE A 259 11.63 -11.30 -4.11
N GLN A 260 11.04 -11.39 -2.92
CA GLN A 260 11.71 -11.03 -1.66
C GLN A 260 12.92 -11.93 -1.38
N GLY A 261 12.80 -13.24 -1.61
CA GLY A 261 13.92 -14.18 -1.48
C GLY A 261 15.08 -13.85 -2.44
N TYR A 262 14.76 -13.44 -3.67
CA TYR A 262 15.78 -12.97 -4.62
C TYR A 262 16.46 -11.67 -4.15
N ILE A 263 15.69 -10.69 -3.69
CA ILE A 263 16.25 -9.43 -3.14
C ILE A 263 17.22 -9.75 -1.99
N ALA A 264 16.82 -10.60 -1.05
CA ALA A 264 17.68 -10.99 0.06
C ALA A 264 19.00 -11.62 -0.42
N THR A 265 18.94 -12.43 -1.49
CA THR A 265 20.14 -13.03 -2.11
C THR A 265 21.04 -11.97 -2.73
N VAL A 266 20.50 -10.99 -3.46
CA VAL A 266 21.30 -9.91 -4.08
C VAL A 266 21.96 -9.05 -3.00
N LEU A 267 21.22 -8.72 -1.94
CA LEU A 267 21.74 -7.94 -0.81
C LEU A 267 22.84 -8.67 -0.02
N SER A 268 22.93 -10.00 -0.08
CA SER A 268 23.99 -10.75 0.62
C SER A 268 25.39 -10.60 -0.02
N TYR A 269 25.49 -10.07 -1.24
CA TYR A 269 26.77 -9.88 -1.96
C TYR A 269 27.35 -8.47 -1.79
N VAL A 270 26.78 -7.66 -0.89
CA VAL A 270 27.27 -6.30 -0.60
C VAL A 270 28.58 -6.40 0.20
N GLU A 271 29.70 -6.42 -0.51
CA GLU A 271 31.02 -6.06 0.02
C GLU A 271 31.52 -4.82 -0.73
N GLY A 272 31.92 -3.76 0.00
CA GLY A 272 32.71 -2.66 -0.55
C GLY A 272 32.02 -1.32 -0.85
N ASP A 273 30.73 -1.17 -0.58
CA ASP A 273 29.98 0.05 -0.95
C ASP A 273 29.67 0.86 0.31
N GLU A 274 30.44 1.89 0.69
CA GLU A 274 30.37 2.55 2.03
C GLU A 274 28.94 2.84 2.52
N PHE A 275 28.01 3.22 1.63
CA PHE A 275 26.61 3.44 1.97
C PHE A 275 25.83 2.13 2.26
N LEU A 276 26.06 1.07 1.49
CA LEU A 276 25.42 -0.24 1.67
C LEU A 276 26.21 -1.16 2.63
N LEU A 277 27.49 -0.88 2.87
CA LEU A 277 28.34 -1.41 3.93
C LEU A 277 27.97 -0.79 5.28
N GLU A 278 27.75 0.52 5.38
CA GLU A 278 27.16 1.08 6.61
C GLU A 278 25.82 0.40 6.91
N ILE A 279 25.04 0.06 5.89
CA ILE A 279 23.82 -0.74 6.05
C ILE A 279 24.14 -2.20 6.42
N SER A 280 25.05 -2.90 5.75
CA SER A 280 25.30 -4.34 5.97
C SER A 280 26.19 -4.64 7.19
N ASP A 281 27.18 -3.80 7.49
CA ASP A 281 28.07 -3.90 8.65
C ASP A 281 27.43 -3.35 9.93
N SER A 282 26.57 -2.32 9.84
CA SER A 282 25.70 -2.00 10.97
C SER A 282 24.65 -3.09 11.13
N CYS A 283 23.94 -3.52 10.07
CA CYS A 283 22.79 -4.44 10.15
C CYS A 283 23.09 -5.93 10.35
N LYS A 284 24.01 -6.29 11.26
CA LYS A 284 24.34 -7.71 11.58
C LYS A 284 23.23 -8.41 12.37
N THR A 285 22.41 -7.64 13.06
CA THR A 285 21.26 -8.12 13.83
C THR A 285 19.99 -7.40 13.44
N LYS A 286 18.84 -7.96 13.83
CA LYS A 286 17.53 -7.29 13.66
C LYS A 286 17.53 -5.88 14.31
N ALA A 287 18.23 -5.71 15.43
CA ALA A 287 18.30 -4.44 16.16
C ALA A 287 19.03 -3.35 15.34
N ASP A 288 19.99 -3.76 14.54
CA ASP A 288 20.76 -2.85 13.72
C ASP A 288 20.00 -2.42 12.46
N LEU A 289 19.21 -3.32 11.87
CA LEU A 289 18.28 -3.00 10.78
C LEU A 289 17.15 -2.07 11.27
N GLU A 290 16.70 -2.28 12.51
CA GLU A 290 15.81 -1.34 13.19
C GLU A 290 16.48 0.02 13.43
N ASN A 291 17.79 0.06 13.69
CA ASN A 291 18.55 1.30 13.84
C ASN A 291 18.81 2.01 12.49
N PHE A 292 19.06 1.29 11.41
CA PHE A 292 19.20 1.89 10.08
C PHE A 292 17.87 2.45 9.56
N LEU A 293 16.76 1.78 9.85
CA LEU A 293 15.42 2.26 9.51
C LEU A 293 14.89 3.31 10.51
N ASN A 294 15.73 3.77 11.44
CA ASN A 294 15.38 4.79 12.41
C ASN A 294 15.38 6.18 11.75
N VAL A 295 14.22 6.57 11.22
CA VAL A 295 13.98 7.89 10.62
C VAL A 295 14.35 9.03 11.57
N ASP A 296 14.04 8.91 12.86
CA ASP A 296 14.28 9.98 13.83
C ASP A 296 15.79 10.27 14.00
N LYS A 297 16.65 9.26 13.83
CA LYS A 297 18.11 9.43 13.82
C LYS A 297 18.54 10.46 12.76
N TYR A 298 18.20 10.22 11.49
CA TYR A 298 18.60 11.08 10.37
C TYR A 298 17.96 12.48 10.45
N ILE A 299 16.70 12.59 10.87
CA ILE A 299 16.05 13.89 11.06
C ILE A 299 16.76 14.71 12.14
N ASN A 300 17.23 14.06 13.20
CA ASN A 300 17.92 14.73 14.29
C ASN A 300 19.34 15.20 13.90
N GLU A 301 20.02 14.46 13.02
CA GLU A 301 21.33 14.83 12.46
C GLU A 301 21.28 16.07 11.54
N ILE A 302 20.12 16.38 10.95
CA ILE A 302 19.95 17.62 10.17
C ILE A 302 20.08 18.84 11.11
N VAL A 303 21.17 19.58 10.91
CA VAL A 303 21.47 20.85 11.59
C VAL A 303 20.60 21.96 11.00
N PRO A 304 19.76 22.66 11.81
CA PRO A 304 18.98 23.81 11.35
C PRO A 304 19.88 24.93 10.83
N ILE A 305 19.43 25.60 9.76
CA ILE A 305 20.09 26.80 9.25
C ILE A 305 19.99 27.90 10.31
N ASP A 306 21.07 28.66 10.47
CA ASP A 306 21.08 29.89 11.26
C ASP A 306 21.28 31.14 10.38
N ASN A 307 21.03 32.31 10.97
CA ASN A 307 21.15 33.58 10.27
C ASN A 307 22.58 33.87 9.74
N ASN A 308 23.61 33.25 10.32
CA ASN A 308 25.01 33.44 9.97
C ASN A 308 25.46 32.51 8.83
N THR A 309 24.67 31.49 8.51
CA THR A 309 24.94 30.54 7.45
C THR A 309 24.94 31.29 6.10
N PRO A 310 26.07 31.31 5.37
CA PRO A 310 26.18 32.05 4.13
C PRO A 310 25.30 31.44 3.03
N PHE A 311 24.83 32.28 2.12
CA PHE A 311 24.09 31.79 0.96
C PHE A 311 25.04 31.14 -0.03
N ALA A 312 24.76 29.88 -0.40
CA ALA A 312 25.50 29.19 -1.44
C ALA A 312 25.14 29.72 -2.84
N SER A 313 26.09 29.60 -3.77
CA SER A 313 25.82 29.88 -5.19
C SER A 313 24.93 28.78 -5.76
N ARG A 314 23.78 29.16 -6.35
CA ARG A 314 22.83 28.18 -6.91
C ARG A 314 23.41 27.34 -8.03
N ASP A 315 24.40 27.85 -8.76
CA ASP A 315 25.01 27.15 -9.89
C ASP A 315 25.76 25.87 -9.47
N LEU A 316 26.01 25.70 -8.16
CA LEU A 316 26.63 24.50 -7.59
C LEU A 316 25.67 23.31 -7.47
N TYR A 317 24.34 23.52 -7.53
CA TYR A 317 23.36 22.45 -7.29
C TYR A 317 22.69 22.03 -8.59
N THR A 318 22.94 20.79 -8.99
CA THR A 318 22.35 20.19 -10.20
C THR A 318 20.82 20.01 -10.12
N ILE A 319 20.25 20.06 -8.90
CA ILE A 319 18.82 19.87 -8.64
C ILE A 319 18.05 21.18 -8.85
N LEU A 320 18.65 22.34 -8.57
CA LEU A 320 17.97 23.64 -8.60
C LEU A 320 18.12 24.32 -9.96
N PHE A 321 17.09 25.05 -10.39
CA PHE A 321 17.12 25.76 -11.67
C PHE A 321 16.85 27.27 -11.54
N ASN A 322 17.26 28.00 -12.58
CA ASN A 322 17.18 29.45 -12.63
C ASN A 322 15.83 29.94 -13.19
N LEU A 323 14.90 30.24 -12.29
CA LEU A 323 13.71 31.03 -12.59
C LEU A 323 14.01 32.55 -12.50
N PRO A 324 13.31 33.40 -13.28
CA PRO A 324 13.26 34.86 -13.06
C PRO A 324 12.86 35.22 -11.62
N LYS A 325 13.04 36.47 -11.16
CA LYS A 325 12.64 36.90 -9.79
C LYS A 325 11.20 37.43 -9.67
N ASP A 326 10.63 37.92 -10.77
CA ASP A 326 9.34 38.63 -10.77
C ASP A 326 8.34 37.93 -11.69
N ILE A 327 8.08 36.65 -11.42
CA ILE A 327 7.08 35.88 -12.17
C ILE A 327 5.69 36.23 -11.61
N ASN A 328 4.73 36.55 -12.48
CA ASN A 328 3.34 36.62 -12.08
C ASN A 328 2.80 35.20 -11.86
N LEU A 329 2.67 34.81 -10.60
CA LEU A 329 2.20 33.49 -10.19
C LEU A 329 0.70 33.45 -9.90
N GLU A 330 0.01 34.60 -9.91
CA GLU A 330 -1.40 34.74 -9.54
C GLU A 330 -1.80 34.02 -8.23
N LEU A 331 -0.86 33.95 -7.28
CA LEU A 331 -1.00 33.17 -6.04
C LEU A 331 -2.29 33.49 -5.28
N SER A 332 -2.69 34.77 -5.18
CA SER A 332 -3.92 35.16 -4.51
C SER A 332 -5.16 34.47 -5.10
N HIS A 333 -5.24 34.35 -6.44
CA HIS A 333 -6.34 33.67 -7.11
C HIS A 333 -6.36 32.18 -6.79
N HIS A 334 -5.19 31.53 -6.83
CA HIS A 334 -5.05 30.12 -6.46
C HIS A 334 -5.40 29.87 -4.99
N MET A 335 -4.98 30.75 -4.08
CA MET A 335 -5.32 30.67 -2.67
C MET A 335 -6.82 30.78 -2.46
N GLU A 336 -7.48 31.79 -3.03
CA GLU A 336 -8.93 31.98 -2.94
C GLU A 336 -9.70 30.78 -3.48
N PHE A 337 -9.26 30.22 -4.61
CA PHE A 337 -9.87 29.02 -5.17
C PHE A 337 -9.74 27.82 -4.24
N LEU A 338 -8.52 27.47 -3.80
CA LEU A 338 -8.26 26.32 -2.94
C LEU A 338 -8.97 26.45 -1.59
N GLU A 339 -8.97 27.65 -0.99
CA GLU A 339 -9.74 27.96 0.22
C GLU A 339 -11.25 27.77 -0.03
N SER A 340 -11.79 28.26 -1.16
CA SER A 340 -13.23 28.18 -1.45
C SER A 340 -13.76 26.74 -1.63
N ILE A 341 -12.94 25.84 -2.17
CA ILE A 341 -13.34 24.44 -2.39
C ILE A 341 -13.09 23.58 -1.14
N SER A 342 -12.21 24.02 -0.23
CA SER A 342 -11.85 23.25 0.97
C SER A 342 -13.06 22.98 1.89
N TYR A 343 -14.02 23.91 1.94
CA TYR A 343 -15.19 23.85 2.82
C TYR A 343 -16.38 23.04 2.29
N SER A 344 -16.40 22.69 0.99
CA SER A 344 -17.54 21.98 0.37
C SER A 344 -17.15 20.54 0.04
N TYR A 345 -17.86 19.56 0.59
CA TYR A 345 -17.54 18.14 0.36
C TYR A 345 -17.53 17.79 -1.12
N SER A 346 -18.55 18.20 -1.87
CA SER A 346 -18.68 17.88 -3.29
C SER A 346 -17.55 18.46 -4.14
N LYS A 347 -17.19 19.74 -3.92
CA LYS A 347 -16.10 20.42 -4.65
C LYS A 347 -14.74 19.86 -4.27
N ARG A 348 -14.54 19.58 -2.99
CA ARG A 348 -13.33 18.96 -2.45
C ARG A 348 -13.10 17.57 -3.03
N MET A 349 -14.13 16.72 -3.00
CA MET A 349 -14.06 15.41 -3.64
C MET A 349 -13.83 15.56 -5.14
N ARG A 350 -14.48 16.50 -5.83
CA ARG A 350 -14.21 16.77 -7.25
C ARG A 350 -12.73 17.11 -7.52
N PHE A 351 -12.13 17.95 -6.68
CA PHE A 351 -10.71 18.35 -6.78
C PHE A 351 -9.77 17.18 -6.55
N ILE A 352 -10.05 16.36 -5.54
CA ILE A 352 -9.26 15.17 -5.25
C ILE A 352 -9.42 14.13 -6.36
N LYS A 353 -10.66 13.91 -6.84
CA LYS A 353 -10.98 12.99 -7.96
C LYS A 353 -10.34 13.38 -9.28
N SER A 354 -9.94 14.64 -9.46
CA SER A 354 -9.28 15.04 -10.71
C SER A 354 -8.01 14.24 -10.97
N SER A 355 -7.40 13.67 -9.92
CA SER A 355 -6.06 13.08 -9.98
C SER A 355 -5.91 11.69 -10.59
N TRP A 356 -7.01 11.01 -10.94
CA TRP A 356 -6.95 9.58 -11.25
C TRP A 356 -7.80 9.22 -12.48
N ASP A 357 -7.35 9.68 -13.65
CA ASP A 357 -7.86 9.32 -14.98
C ASP A 357 -9.34 9.70 -15.27
N GLY A 358 -9.99 10.48 -14.39
CA GLY A 358 -11.45 10.61 -14.33
C GLY A 358 -12.10 11.82 -15.03
N TRP A 359 -11.36 12.77 -15.59
CA TRP A 359 -11.97 13.80 -16.43
C TRP A 359 -11.84 13.44 -17.91
N LYS A 360 -13.01 13.25 -18.54
CA LYS A 360 -13.16 13.63 -19.94
C LYS A 360 -12.91 15.13 -19.98
N ASP A 361 -11.74 15.54 -20.46
CA ASP A 361 -11.69 16.83 -21.14
C ASP A 361 -12.85 16.87 -22.12
N CYS A 362 -13.48 18.03 -22.27
CA CYS A 362 -14.46 18.25 -23.32
C CYS A 362 -13.74 18.30 -24.68
N TYR A 363 -13.07 17.21 -25.06
CA TYR A 363 -12.65 16.99 -26.43
C TYR A 363 -13.92 16.94 -27.25
N SER A 364 -14.05 17.91 -28.14
CA SER A 364 -15.25 18.09 -28.95
C SER A 364 -15.40 16.97 -29.99
N ASP A 365 -14.31 16.26 -30.29
CA ASP A 365 -14.23 15.16 -31.26
C ASP A 365 -13.20 14.08 -30.85
N ASN A 366 -13.40 12.85 -31.32
CA ASN A 366 -12.57 11.66 -31.09
C ASN A 366 -11.10 11.87 -31.50
N GLU A 367 -10.82 12.75 -32.47
CA GLU A 367 -9.45 13.04 -32.91
C GLU A 367 -8.60 13.74 -31.84
N GLU A 368 -9.17 14.64 -31.04
CA GLU A 368 -8.44 15.38 -30.00
C GLU A 368 -8.05 14.45 -28.85
N GLN A 369 -8.98 13.60 -28.43
CA GLN A 369 -8.74 12.56 -27.43
C GLN A 369 -7.67 11.57 -27.89
N LYS A 370 -7.66 11.21 -29.19
CA LYS A 370 -6.62 10.35 -29.77
C LYS A 370 -5.26 11.03 -29.75
N LEU A 371 -5.17 12.31 -30.12
CA LEU A 371 -3.91 13.07 -30.07
C LEU A 371 -3.36 13.18 -28.64
N PHE A 372 -4.22 13.45 -27.65
CA PHE A 372 -3.83 13.49 -26.25
C PHE A 372 -3.31 12.13 -25.76
N THR A 373 -4.04 11.07 -26.06
CA THR A 373 -3.67 9.70 -25.65
C THR A 373 -2.34 9.28 -26.28
N GLU A 374 -2.14 9.54 -27.58
CA GLU A 374 -0.87 9.25 -28.26
C GLU A 374 0.28 10.08 -27.68
N ALA A 375 0.05 11.36 -27.40
CA ALA A 375 1.05 12.20 -26.76
C ALA A 375 1.45 11.71 -25.36
N LYS A 376 0.46 11.39 -24.52
CA LYS A 376 0.66 10.80 -23.19
C LYS A 376 1.50 9.52 -23.31
N GLU A 377 1.15 8.64 -24.25
CA GLU A 377 1.90 7.41 -24.51
C GLU A 377 3.35 7.68 -24.97
N LYS A 378 3.57 8.63 -25.89
CA LYS A 378 4.94 8.99 -26.31
C LYS A 378 5.76 9.55 -25.15
N PHE A 379 5.14 10.36 -24.28
CA PHE A 379 5.81 10.94 -23.12
C PHE A 379 6.28 9.86 -22.14
N TYR A 380 5.39 8.98 -21.69
CA TYR A 380 5.75 7.87 -20.78
C TYR A 380 6.68 6.83 -21.40
N ASN A 381 6.81 6.81 -22.74
CA ASN A 381 7.80 5.99 -23.44
C ASN A 381 9.16 6.69 -23.60
N GLY A 382 9.40 7.82 -22.94
CA GLY A 382 10.64 8.60 -23.03
C GLY A 382 10.84 9.31 -24.38
N HIS A 383 9.79 9.47 -25.19
CA HIS A 383 9.85 10.15 -26.48
C HIS A 383 9.34 11.59 -26.38
N SER A 384 9.88 12.36 -25.43
CA SER A 384 9.43 13.72 -25.05
C SER A 384 9.31 14.68 -26.25
N LYS A 385 10.23 14.62 -27.22
CA LYS A 385 10.15 15.44 -28.44
C LYS A 385 8.93 15.12 -29.31
N LYS A 386 8.59 13.83 -29.48
CA LYS A 386 7.42 13.41 -30.27
C LYS A 386 6.13 13.76 -29.54
N ALA A 387 6.10 13.55 -28.22
CA ALA A 387 4.99 13.97 -27.38
C ALA A 387 4.72 15.48 -27.51
N LEU A 388 5.78 16.30 -27.47
CA LEU A 388 5.66 17.76 -27.62
C LEU A 388 5.05 18.18 -28.96
N VAL A 389 5.41 17.50 -30.06
CA VAL A 389 4.83 17.77 -31.39
C VAL A 389 3.33 17.47 -31.41
N LEU A 390 2.93 16.32 -30.85
CA LEU A 390 1.52 15.91 -30.76
C LEU A 390 0.73 16.89 -29.88
N ILE A 391 1.28 17.31 -28.74
CA ILE A 391 0.63 18.27 -27.84
C ILE A 391 0.52 19.65 -28.46
N ASN A 392 1.54 20.14 -29.16
CA ASN A 392 1.43 21.41 -29.87
C ASN A 392 0.39 21.34 -31.00
N LYS A 393 0.20 20.18 -31.65
CA LYS A 393 -0.89 19.97 -32.61
C LYS A 393 -2.25 19.97 -31.92
N LEU A 394 -2.36 19.34 -30.75
CA LEU A 394 -3.58 19.32 -29.95
C LEU A 394 -3.97 20.73 -29.49
N ILE A 395 -3.04 21.51 -28.93
CA ILE A 395 -3.30 22.89 -28.48
C ILE A 395 -3.73 23.79 -29.65
N LYS A 396 -3.25 23.57 -30.87
CA LYS A 396 -3.73 24.31 -32.05
C LYS A 396 -5.19 24.01 -32.40
N LYS A 397 -5.68 22.81 -32.10
CA LYS A 397 -7.07 22.40 -32.33
C LYS A 397 -7.97 22.78 -31.15
N ALA A 398 -7.52 22.51 -29.94
CA ALA A 398 -8.19 22.78 -28.67
C ALA A 398 -7.35 23.74 -27.81
N PRO A 399 -7.42 25.06 -28.08
CA PRO A 399 -6.55 26.06 -27.45
C PRO A 399 -6.80 26.27 -25.96
N GLU A 400 -7.92 25.78 -25.44
CA GLU A 400 -8.34 25.88 -24.03
C GLU A 400 -8.22 24.53 -23.29
N SER A 401 -7.51 23.56 -23.87
CA SER A 401 -7.34 22.23 -23.25
C SER A 401 -6.35 22.30 -22.08
N ALA A 402 -6.89 22.35 -20.85
CA ALA A 402 -6.11 22.33 -19.63
C ALA A 402 -5.16 21.13 -19.55
N ALA A 403 -5.61 19.92 -19.91
CA ALA A 403 -4.78 18.71 -19.93
C ALA A 403 -3.61 18.80 -20.92
N ALA A 404 -3.83 19.41 -22.09
CA ALA A 404 -2.76 19.60 -23.07
C ALA A 404 -1.67 20.54 -22.55
N TYR A 405 -2.04 21.63 -21.86
CA TYR A 405 -1.07 22.52 -21.22
C TYR A 405 -0.35 21.84 -20.04
N TYR A 406 -1.06 21.08 -19.21
CA TYR A 406 -0.45 20.32 -18.13
C TYR A 406 0.61 19.34 -18.66
N LEU A 407 0.25 18.52 -19.65
CA LEU A 407 1.17 17.55 -20.24
C LEU A 407 2.32 18.25 -20.98
N LYS A 408 2.07 19.40 -21.62
CA LYS A 408 3.15 20.24 -22.17
C LYS A 408 4.11 20.71 -21.08
N GLY A 409 3.59 21.13 -19.93
CA GLY A 409 4.38 21.52 -18.75
C GLY A 409 5.31 20.40 -18.30
N LYS A 410 4.76 19.20 -18.07
CA LYS A 410 5.53 17.99 -17.76
C LYS A 410 6.64 17.71 -18.80
N ILE A 411 6.30 17.73 -20.08
CA ILE A 411 7.26 17.48 -21.18
C ILE A 411 8.39 18.51 -21.18
N LEU A 412 8.08 19.79 -20.92
CA LEU A 412 9.08 20.86 -20.88
C LEU A 412 9.95 20.79 -19.62
N GLY A 413 9.37 20.40 -18.48
CA GLY A 413 10.09 20.18 -17.23
C GLY A 413 11.15 19.09 -17.39
N GLU A 414 10.80 17.95 -18.00
CA GLU A 414 11.73 16.87 -18.35
C GLU A 414 12.84 17.31 -19.30
N GLN A 415 12.58 18.31 -20.15
CA GLN A 415 13.57 18.88 -21.06
C GLN A 415 14.46 19.95 -20.40
N GLY A 416 14.30 20.21 -19.10
CA GLY A 416 14.99 21.27 -18.37
C GLY A 416 14.46 22.69 -18.64
N ALA A 417 13.38 22.82 -19.44
CA ALA A 417 12.76 24.10 -19.78
C ALA A 417 11.76 24.55 -18.70
N HIS A 418 12.21 24.61 -17.45
CA HIS A 418 11.36 24.73 -16.26
C HIS A 418 10.52 26.03 -16.21
N TYR A 419 11.05 27.17 -16.69
CA TYR A 419 10.26 28.40 -16.74
C TYR A 419 9.07 28.28 -17.70
N ASN A 420 9.29 27.67 -18.88
CA ASN A 420 8.20 27.42 -19.82
C ASN A 420 7.23 26.36 -19.30
N ALA A 421 7.72 25.38 -18.53
CA ALA A 421 6.87 24.41 -17.85
C ALA A 421 5.94 25.11 -16.84
N LEU A 422 6.49 25.99 -16.00
CA LEU A 422 5.75 26.80 -15.04
C LEU A 422 4.60 27.58 -15.71
N LEU A 423 4.90 28.28 -16.81
CA LEU A 423 3.89 29.03 -17.58
C LEU A 423 2.81 28.11 -18.17
N CYS A 424 3.14 26.88 -18.55
CA CYS A 424 2.13 25.92 -19.01
C CYS A 424 1.24 25.44 -17.86
N HIS A 425 1.78 25.24 -16.66
CA HIS A 425 0.99 24.86 -15.49
C HIS A 425 0.03 25.98 -15.07
N ILE A 426 0.48 27.24 -15.05
CA ILE A 426 -0.38 28.40 -14.77
C ILE A 426 -1.55 28.44 -15.78
N LYS A 427 -1.26 28.36 -17.08
CA LYS A 427 -2.30 28.30 -18.12
C LYS A 427 -3.25 27.10 -17.99
N SER A 428 -2.74 25.95 -17.56
CA SER A 428 -3.59 24.78 -17.33
C SER A 428 -4.60 25.05 -16.20
N LEU A 429 -4.16 25.70 -15.12
CA LEU A 429 -5.02 26.09 -13.99
C LEU A 429 -5.98 27.24 -14.32
N GLU A 430 -5.61 28.14 -15.22
CA GLU A 430 -6.51 29.17 -15.77
C GLU A 430 -7.73 28.54 -16.46
N PHE A 431 -7.52 27.46 -17.23
CA PHE A 431 -8.59 26.75 -17.94
C PHE A 431 -9.36 25.77 -17.06
N ASP A 432 -8.67 25.07 -16.15
CA ASP A 432 -9.29 24.12 -15.23
C ASP A 432 -8.58 24.14 -13.87
N PRO A 433 -9.09 24.92 -12.90
CA PRO A 433 -8.49 25.02 -11.58
C PRO A 433 -8.72 23.75 -10.75
N TYR A 434 -9.51 22.77 -11.21
CA TYR A 434 -9.76 21.56 -10.44
C TYR A 434 -8.63 20.52 -10.54
N ARG A 435 -7.52 20.81 -11.22
CA ARG A 435 -6.41 19.86 -11.47
C ARG A 435 -5.36 19.87 -10.37
N ILE A 436 -5.54 19.00 -9.38
CA ILE A 436 -4.64 18.93 -8.23
C ILE A 436 -3.18 18.60 -8.60
N GLU A 437 -2.91 17.72 -9.57
CA GLU A 437 -1.54 17.38 -9.96
C GLU A 437 -0.81 18.55 -10.61
N THR A 438 -1.56 19.45 -11.26
CA THR A 438 -0.99 20.69 -11.81
C THR A 438 -0.54 21.60 -10.68
N TYR A 439 -1.29 21.69 -9.57
CA TYR A 439 -0.83 22.41 -8.38
C TYR A 439 0.37 21.74 -7.69
N MET A 440 0.42 20.40 -7.62
CA MET A 440 1.56 19.67 -7.05
C MET A 440 2.85 19.90 -7.85
N ASP A 441 2.76 19.87 -9.19
CA ASP A 441 3.89 20.20 -10.06
C ASP A 441 4.26 21.68 -9.97
N PHE A 442 3.25 22.55 -9.84
CA PHE A 442 3.47 23.97 -9.71
C PHE A 442 4.24 24.29 -8.41
N SER A 443 3.84 23.71 -7.28
CA SER A 443 4.55 23.88 -6.01
C SER A 443 5.96 23.31 -6.05
N TYR A 444 6.14 22.15 -6.68
CA TYR A 444 7.46 21.55 -6.91
C TYR A 444 8.39 22.46 -7.73
N LEU A 445 7.91 22.97 -8.87
CA LEU A 445 8.71 23.87 -9.71
C LEU A 445 9.05 25.19 -9.00
N LEU A 446 8.18 25.66 -8.10
CA LEU A 446 8.47 26.82 -7.27
C LEU A 446 9.55 26.51 -6.22
N GLU A 447 9.46 25.37 -5.54
CA GLU A 447 10.48 24.93 -4.56
C GLU A 447 11.87 24.83 -5.22
N VAL A 448 11.96 24.08 -6.32
CA VAL A 448 13.23 23.84 -7.03
C VAL A 448 13.72 25.11 -7.77
N GLY A 449 12.80 25.99 -8.14
CA GLY A 449 13.10 27.34 -8.62
C GLY A 449 13.48 28.33 -7.50
N GLY A 450 13.43 27.88 -6.24
CA GLY A 450 13.73 28.59 -5.00
C GLY A 450 12.83 29.80 -4.71
N TYR A 451 11.56 29.64 -5.03
CA TYR A 451 10.41 30.46 -4.61
C TYR A 451 9.77 29.83 -3.36
N PHE A 452 10.49 29.88 -2.25
CA PHE A 452 10.15 29.10 -1.06
C PHE A 452 8.86 29.59 -0.38
N HIS A 453 8.56 30.89 -0.40
CA HIS A 453 7.31 31.38 0.20
C HIS A 453 6.09 30.90 -0.58
N SER A 454 6.15 30.99 -1.90
CA SER A 454 5.09 30.55 -2.81
C SER A 454 4.87 29.04 -2.72
N SER A 455 5.96 28.25 -2.64
CA SER A 455 5.88 26.81 -2.45
C SER A 455 5.22 26.43 -1.12
N ILE A 456 5.61 27.06 0.00
CA ILE A 456 4.97 26.83 1.32
C ILE A 456 3.47 27.14 1.28
N ILE A 457 3.07 28.24 0.63
CA ILE A 457 1.66 28.62 0.52
C ILE A 457 0.87 27.53 -0.18
N LEU A 458 1.32 27.10 -1.37
CA LEU A 458 0.60 26.08 -2.14
C LEU A 458 0.62 24.73 -1.44
N THR A 459 1.78 24.27 -0.96
CA THR A 459 1.89 22.97 -0.26
C THR A 459 1.02 22.93 0.99
N SER A 460 0.99 23.99 1.80
CA SER A 460 0.12 24.05 2.98
C SER A 460 -1.37 24.02 2.63
N LEU A 461 -1.78 24.62 1.52
CA LEU A 461 -3.15 24.52 1.02
C LEU A 461 -3.45 23.12 0.47
N LEU A 462 -2.51 22.51 -0.26
CA LEU A 462 -2.66 21.18 -0.84
C LEU A 462 -2.68 20.06 0.21
N LEU A 463 -1.95 20.21 1.32
CA LEU A 463 -1.99 19.28 2.46
C LEU A 463 -3.40 19.17 3.07
N GLN A 464 -4.27 20.15 2.83
CA GLN A 464 -5.68 20.00 3.19
C GLN A 464 -6.30 18.82 2.46
N PHE A 465 -5.96 18.58 1.21
CA PHE A 465 -6.56 17.57 0.34
C PHE A 465 -5.76 16.26 0.35
N CYS A 466 -4.43 16.36 0.35
CA CYS A 466 -3.49 15.25 0.24
C CYS A 466 -2.44 15.31 1.37
N PRO A 467 -2.85 15.15 2.64
CA PRO A 467 -1.99 15.28 3.82
C PRO A 467 -0.85 14.25 3.92
N PHE A 468 -0.99 13.11 3.25
CA PHE A 468 -0.07 11.98 3.26
C PHE A 468 0.67 11.85 1.91
N ASP A 469 0.56 12.85 1.03
CA ASP A 469 1.40 12.87 -0.16
C ASP A 469 2.83 13.17 0.25
N PHE A 470 3.70 12.17 0.06
CA PHE A 470 5.11 12.24 0.44
C PHE A 470 5.82 13.45 -0.16
N ASN A 471 5.52 13.82 -1.41
CA ASN A 471 6.20 14.91 -2.09
C ASN A 471 5.78 16.26 -1.50
N LEU A 472 4.49 16.48 -1.24
CA LEU A 472 4.01 17.72 -0.63
C LEU A 472 4.60 17.93 0.77
N ILE A 473 4.69 16.86 1.56
CA ILE A 473 5.28 16.91 2.90
C ILE A 473 6.78 17.27 2.81
N LEU A 474 7.52 16.63 1.89
CA LEU A 474 8.93 16.96 1.66
C LEU A 474 9.13 18.39 1.17
N GLN A 475 8.34 18.84 0.20
CA GLN A 475 8.42 20.21 -0.35
C GLN A 475 8.22 21.26 0.75
N LEU A 476 7.25 21.03 1.64
CA LEU A 476 7.02 21.88 2.81
C LEU A 476 8.22 21.85 3.75
N ALA A 477 8.80 20.67 4.01
CA ALA A 477 9.98 20.55 4.87
C ALA A 477 11.20 21.29 4.32
N ILE A 478 11.50 21.12 3.02
CA ILE A 478 12.63 21.77 2.33
C ILE A 478 12.44 23.28 2.31
N SER A 479 11.28 23.76 1.88
CA SER A 479 11.01 25.20 1.83
C SER A 479 11.02 25.84 3.21
N SER A 480 10.49 25.14 4.23
CA SER A 480 10.53 25.61 5.62
C SER A 480 11.95 25.67 6.16
N TYR A 481 12.76 24.64 5.89
CA TYR A 481 14.18 24.62 6.24
C TYR A 481 14.93 25.81 5.66
N GLN A 482 14.74 26.09 4.36
CA GLN A 482 15.39 27.19 3.64
C GLN A 482 14.96 28.59 4.12
N LEU A 483 13.79 28.70 4.77
CA LEU A 483 13.29 29.94 5.38
C LEU A 483 13.47 30.00 6.91
N GLU A 484 14.27 29.11 7.51
CA GLU A 484 14.50 29.04 8.96
C GLU A 484 13.21 28.82 9.78
N LEU A 485 12.25 28.09 9.21
CA LEU A 485 11.00 27.69 9.83
C LEU A 485 11.05 26.25 10.34
N THR A 486 10.04 25.86 11.13
CA THR A 486 9.86 24.50 11.67
C THR A 486 9.62 23.48 10.54
N PHE A 487 10.51 22.49 10.41
CA PHE A 487 10.45 21.50 9.31
C PHE A 487 10.48 20.04 9.77
N LYS A 488 11.08 19.74 10.93
CA LYS A 488 11.33 18.35 11.38
C LYS A 488 10.05 17.51 11.54
N GLN A 489 8.93 18.12 11.93
CA GLN A 489 7.65 17.40 12.00
C GLN A 489 7.16 16.97 10.61
N ALA A 490 7.35 17.79 9.58
CA ALA A 490 7.02 17.39 8.22
C ALA A 490 7.88 16.18 7.80
N LEU A 491 9.19 16.19 8.05
CA LEU A 491 10.05 15.02 7.80
C LEU A 491 9.60 13.79 8.58
N LYS A 492 9.21 13.95 9.85
CA LYS A 492 8.70 12.84 10.66
C LYS A 492 7.47 12.22 10.03
N LEU A 493 6.51 13.03 9.56
CA LEU A 493 5.34 12.53 8.84
C LEU A 493 5.73 11.84 7.53
N ALA A 494 6.64 12.41 6.73
CA ALA A 494 7.11 11.79 5.50
C ALA A 494 7.74 10.41 5.75
N GLY A 495 8.45 10.23 6.86
CA GLY A 495 9.04 8.95 7.23
C GLY A 495 8.04 7.94 7.78
N LEU A 496 6.96 8.40 8.41
CA LEU A 496 5.83 7.53 8.75
C LEU A 496 5.07 7.06 7.50
N VAL A 497 5.05 7.87 6.43
CA VAL A 497 4.43 7.53 5.14
C VAL A 497 5.32 6.58 4.32
N GLU A 498 6.56 6.96 4.01
CA GLU A 498 7.51 6.18 3.20
C GLU A 498 8.93 6.27 3.79
N LYS A 499 9.22 5.48 4.83
CA LYS A 499 10.49 5.52 5.58
C LYS A 499 11.72 5.36 4.69
N GLU A 500 11.73 4.38 3.79
CA GLU A 500 12.88 4.08 2.94
C GLU A 500 13.17 5.23 1.98
N ARG A 501 12.10 5.82 1.43
CA ARG A 501 12.20 6.93 0.50
C ARG A 501 12.68 8.20 1.21
N LEU A 502 12.22 8.46 2.43
CA LEU A 502 12.71 9.59 3.21
C LEU A 502 14.21 9.43 3.53
N ILE A 503 14.63 8.27 4.03
CA ILE A 503 16.04 8.02 4.38
C ILE A 503 16.92 8.21 3.15
N ASN A 504 16.55 7.62 2.01
CA ASN A 504 17.26 7.81 0.76
C ASN A 504 17.32 9.29 0.33
N PHE A 505 16.20 10.00 0.50
CA PHE A 505 16.14 11.42 0.17
C PHE A 505 17.06 12.27 1.05
N VAL A 506 16.99 12.09 2.37
CA VAL A 506 17.78 12.85 3.34
C VAL A 506 19.28 12.63 3.11
N LEU A 507 19.68 11.39 2.84
CA LEU A 507 21.10 11.05 2.68
C LEU A 507 21.70 11.53 1.36
N ARG A 508 20.93 11.54 0.27
CA ARG A 508 21.48 11.84 -1.08
C ARG A 508 21.13 13.21 -1.64
N TYR A 509 19.97 13.73 -1.28
CA TYR A 509 19.36 14.89 -1.96
C TYR A 509 19.06 16.06 -1.04
N TRP A 510 19.24 15.92 0.29
CA TRP A 510 18.99 17.01 1.21
C TRP A 510 19.96 18.17 0.97
N VAL A 511 19.40 19.36 0.79
CA VAL A 511 20.20 20.56 0.55
C VAL A 511 20.49 21.23 1.89
N HIS A 512 21.67 20.96 2.44
CA HIS A 512 22.13 21.50 3.73
C HIS A 512 22.47 23.00 3.67
N ASP A 513 22.83 23.49 2.50
CA ASP A 513 23.23 24.88 2.33
C ASP A 513 22.03 25.82 2.26
N ARG A 514 22.23 27.03 2.79
CA ARG A 514 21.22 28.08 2.73
C ARG A 514 21.16 28.68 1.33
N ILE A 515 19.97 28.74 0.75
CA ILE A 515 19.72 29.30 -0.58
C ILE A 515 18.85 30.53 -0.47
N LYS A 516 19.25 31.59 -1.16
CA LYS A 516 18.50 32.85 -1.12
C LYS A 516 17.16 32.69 -1.83
N SER A 517 16.07 32.93 -1.10
CA SER A 517 14.72 32.93 -1.68
C SER A 517 14.59 33.97 -2.79
N ARG A 518 13.87 33.62 -3.86
CA ARG A 518 13.58 34.53 -4.98
C ARG A 518 12.33 35.37 -4.75
N ASP A 519 11.42 34.87 -3.93
CA ASP A 519 10.24 35.57 -3.51
C ASP A 519 10.30 35.97 -2.04
N THR A 520 9.48 36.95 -1.72
CA THR A 520 9.18 37.45 -0.39
C THR A 520 7.68 37.66 -0.27
N LEU A 521 7.16 37.74 0.95
CA LEU A 521 5.74 38.05 1.17
C LEU A 521 5.31 39.37 0.50
N ASN A 522 6.21 40.36 0.45
CA ASN A 522 5.97 41.64 -0.21
C ASN A 522 5.85 41.50 -1.73
N THR A 523 6.75 40.73 -2.38
CA THR A 523 6.73 40.56 -3.84
C THR A 523 5.50 39.78 -4.30
N ILE A 524 5.02 38.82 -3.50
CA ILE A 524 3.81 38.04 -3.80
C ILE A 524 2.52 38.68 -3.26
N LYS A 525 2.61 39.85 -2.62
CA LYS A 525 1.47 40.63 -2.08
C LYS A 525 0.62 39.87 -1.05
N ILE A 526 1.25 39.01 -0.24
CA ILE A 526 0.58 38.29 0.86
C ILE A 526 0.98 38.91 2.20
N LYS A 527 0.01 39.14 3.08
CA LYS A 527 0.26 39.68 4.42
C LYS A 527 0.94 38.64 5.31
N GLU A 528 1.87 39.09 6.15
CA GLU A 528 2.60 38.24 7.09
C GLU A 528 1.68 37.46 8.05
N GLU A 529 0.61 38.09 8.53
CA GLU A 529 -0.41 37.44 9.37
C GLU A 529 -1.05 36.24 8.66
N LYS A 530 -1.48 36.42 7.40
CA LYS A 530 -2.08 35.35 6.61
C LYS A 530 -1.10 34.18 6.39
N PHE A 531 0.18 34.48 6.16
CA PHE A 531 1.21 33.47 6.01
C PHE A 531 1.44 32.68 7.32
N LYS A 532 1.51 33.37 8.46
CA LYS A 532 1.65 32.73 9.78
C LYS A 532 0.46 31.86 10.14
N ASP A 533 -0.76 32.30 9.83
CA ASP A 533 -1.97 31.51 10.09
C ASP A 533 -2.00 30.23 9.27
N LEU A 534 -1.57 30.30 8.01
CA LEU A 534 -1.45 29.16 7.11
C LEU A 534 -0.38 28.17 7.57
N LEU A 535 0.76 28.65 8.09
CA LEU A 535 1.79 27.79 8.71
C LEU A 535 1.26 27.07 9.96
N LYS A 536 0.64 27.79 10.89
CA LYS A 536 0.04 27.15 12.09
C LYS A 536 -1.00 26.11 11.71
N PHE A 537 -1.75 26.39 10.65
CA PHE A 537 -2.76 25.49 10.16
C PHE A 537 -2.13 24.22 9.54
N SER A 538 -1.09 24.33 8.72
CA SER A 538 -0.39 23.16 8.16
C SER A 538 0.34 22.35 9.24
N GLU A 539 0.95 22.99 10.24
CA GLU A 539 1.51 22.30 11.42
C GLU A 539 0.45 21.48 12.16
N LYS A 540 -0.77 22.02 12.31
CA LYS A 540 -1.89 21.29 12.93
C LYS A 540 -2.30 20.08 12.10
N ILE A 541 -2.29 20.18 10.77
CA ILE A 541 -2.55 19.05 9.87
C ILE A 541 -1.49 17.98 10.09
N ILE A 542 -0.21 18.34 10.03
CA ILE A 542 0.91 17.42 10.20
C ILE A 542 0.84 16.74 11.57
N SER A 543 0.64 17.50 12.65
CA SER A 543 0.53 16.93 14.00
C SER A 543 -0.61 15.93 14.13
N ASN A 544 -1.78 16.22 13.53
CA ASN A 544 -2.90 15.28 13.55
C ASN A 544 -2.63 14.03 12.70
N ALA A 545 -2.00 14.20 11.54
CA ALA A 545 -1.61 13.09 10.68
C ALA A 545 -0.58 12.17 11.36
N ILE A 546 0.43 12.73 12.03
CA ILE A 546 1.41 11.97 12.83
C ILE A 546 0.71 11.17 13.93
N LYS A 547 -0.18 11.79 14.72
CA LYS A 547 -0.91 11.08 15.79
C LYS A 547 -1.66 9.88 15.27
N VAL A 548 -2.30 10.01 14.11
CA VAL A 548 -3.00 8.89 13.49
C VAL A 548 -2.04 7.79 13.04
N MET A 549 -0.93 8.16 12.41
CA MET A 549 0.08 7.19 11.97
C MET A 549 0.76 6.49 13.16
N GLU A 550 1.02 7.19 14.26
CA GLU A 550 1.63 6.62 15.47
C GLU A 550 0.68 5.69 16.23
N LEU A 551 -0.62 5.99 16.27
CA LEU A 551 -1.60 5.16 16.98
C LEU A 551 -1.80 3.78 16.33
N TYR A 552 -1.71 3.68 15.00
CA TYR A 552 -2.07 2.44 14.28
C TYR A 552 -0.93 1.85 13.41
N GLY A 553 0.06 2.66 13.01
CA GLY A 553 1.39 2.32 12.46
C GLY A 553 1.64 0.92 11.89
N ASN A 554 2.32 0.05 12.65
CA ASN A 554 2.89 -1.22 12.16
C ASN A 554 1.95 -2.44 12.28
N LYS A 555 0.80 -2.35 12.99
CA LYS A 555 -0.18 -3.45 13.10
C LYS A 555 -0.91 -3.75 11.78
N ILE A 556 -0.71 -2.87 10.79
CA ILE A 556 -1.49 -2.69 9.57
C ILE A 556 -1.10 -3.67 8.44
N ARG A 557 0.08 -4.32 8.51
CA ARG A 557 0.56 -5.30 7.51
C ARG A 557 0.40 -6.76 7.96
N ASP A 558 -0.26 -6.97 9.08
CA ASP A 558 -0.52 -8.31 9.61
C ASP A 558 -1.83 -8.84 9.01
N GLU A 559 -1.74 -9.89 8.18
CA GLU A 559 -2.92 -10.63 7.70
C GLU A 559 -3.79 -11.09 8.88
N GLY A 560 -3.20 -11.39 10.04
CA GLY A 560 -3.90 -11.72 11.27
C GLY A 560 -4.80 -10.59 11.76
N PHE A 561 -4.39 -9.33 11.59
CA PHE A 561 -5.18 -8.17 11.98
C PHE A 561 -6.39 -7.95 11.06
N MET A 562 -6.21 -8.06 9.73
CA MET A 562 -7.32 -7.95 8.78
C MET A 562 -8.31 -9.11 8.91
N ASN A 563 -7.81 -10.32 9.17
CA ASN A 563 -8.66 -11.47 9.46
C ASN A 563 -9.45 -11.28 10.76
N HIS A 564 -8.80 -10.74 11.80
CA HIS A 564 -9.47 -10.40 13.06
C HIS A 564 -10.55 -9.31 12.89
N LEU A 565 -10.28 -8.29 12.07
CA LEU A 565 -11.22 -7.22 11.75
C LEU A 565 -12.43 -7.76 10.97
N ASN A 566 -12.19 -8.59 9.96
CA ASN A 566 -13.25 -9.26 9.20
C ASN A 566 -14.07 -10.19 10.10
N ASP A 567 -13.42 -10.87 11.04
CA ASP A 567 -14.10 -11.68 12.06
C ASP A 567 -14.97 -10.79 12.98
N LEU A 568 -14.49 -9.62 13.41
CA LEU A 568 -15.26 -8.64 14.20
C LEU A 568 -16.49 -8.12 13.45
N LEU A 569 -16.31 -7.66 12.20
CA LEU A 569 -17.40 -7.14 11.35
C LEU A 569 -18.45 -8.21 11.01
N ARG A 570 -18.04 -9.48 10.92
CA ARG A 570 -18.96 -10.61 10.67
C ARG A 570 -19.61 -11.13 11.95
N ASN A 571 -19.01 -10.89 13.11
CA ASN A 571 -19.50 -11.44 14.36
C ASN A 571 -20.42 -10.45 15.10
N SER A 572 -21.71 -10.45 14.71
CA SER A 572 -22.75 -9.67 15.38
C SER A 572 -22.85 -9.91 16.90
N LEU A 573 -22.47 -11.11 17.38
CA LEU A 573 -22.47 -11.46 18.80
C LEU A 573 -21.39 -10.74 19.62
N SER A 574 -20.32 -10.25 18.97
CA SER A 574 -19.27 -9.48 19.66
C SER A 574 -19.79 -8.11 20.12
N HIS A 575 -20.64 -7.47 19.31
CA HIS A 575 -21.21 -6.15 19.60
C HIS A 575 -22.54 -6.22 20.37
N PHE A 576 -23.24 -7.36 20.29
CA PHE A 576 -24.49 -7.61 21.00
C PHE A 576 -24.38 -8.95 21.75
N PRO A 577 -23.60 -9.02 22.85
CA PRO A 577 -23.34 -10.27 23.56
C PRO A 577 -24.56 -10.80 24.33
N ASN A 578 -25.50 -9.90 24.68
CA ASN A 578 -26.69 -10.27 25.43
C ASN A 578 -27.79 -10.70 24.47
N LYS A 579 -28.38 -11.87 24.72
CA LYS A 579 -29.50 -12.42 23.91
C LYS A 579 -30.72 -11.48 23.83
N GLU A 580 -30.90 -10.61 24.83
CA GLU A 580 -31.95 -9.57 24.86
C GLU A 580 -31.76 -8.51 23.77
N ASP A 581 -30.53 -8.31 23.30
CA ASP A 581 -30.19 -7.38 22.22
C ASP A 581 -30.43 -7.98 20.82
N HIS A 582 -30.80 -9.26 20.69
CA HIS A 582 -30.93 -9.94 19.39
C HIS A 582 -32.30 -9.65 18.74
N ILE A 583 -32.59 -8.38 18.54
CA ILE A 583 -33.83 -7.88 17.94
C ILE A 583 -33.57 -7.21 16.59
N LEU A 584 -34.60 -7.13 15.74
CA LEU A 584 -34.49 -6.60 14.38
C LEU A 584 -33.97 -5.15 14.31
N LYS A 585 -34.24 -4.34 15.34
CA LYS A 585 -33.65 -3.01 15.50
C LYS A 585 -32.13 -3.07 15.57
N ASN A 586 -31.59 -3.94 16.42
CA ASN A 586 -30.15 -4.06 16.62
C ASN A 586 -29.49 -4.77 15.44
N TRP A 587 -30.21 -5.66 14.76
CA TRP A 587 -29.80 -6.18 13.46
C TRP A 587 -29.66 -5.08 12.41
N PHE A 588 -30.64 -4.17 12.34
CA PHE A 588 -30.55 -3.00 11.45
C PHE A 588 -29.38 -2.08 11.83
N VAL A 589 -29.10 -1.91 13.13
CA VAL A 589 -27.91 -1.17 13.60
C VAL A 589 -26.61 -1.85 13.14
N PHE A 590 -26.55 -3.17 13.23
CA PHE A 590 -25.41 -3.97 12.77
C PHE A 590 -25.17 -3.82 11.27
N GLU A 591 -26.20 -4.03 10.45
CA GLU A 591 -26.13 -3.86 9.00
C GLU A 591 -25.76 -2.43 8.60
N LEU A 592 -26.35 -1.43 9.25
CA LEU A 592 -26.02 -0.03 9.00
C LEU A 592 -24.57 0.28 9.37
N ALA A 593 -24.06 -0.25 10.49
CA ALA A 593 -22.68 -0.07 10.90
C ALA A 593 -21.69 -0.69 9.89
N ASN A 594 -22.00 -1.90 9.39
CA ASN A 594 -21.19 -2.57 8.38
C ASN A 594 -21.17 -1.79 7.05
N HIS A 595 -22.34 -1.40 6.54
CA HIS A 595 -22.40 -0.60 5.32
C HIS A 595 -21.76 0.78 5.49
N LEU A 596 -21.85 1.40 6.67
CA LEU A 596 -21.13 2.63 6.98
C LEU A 596 -19.62 2.43 6.94
N ALA A 597 -19.12 1.38 7.60
CA ALA A 597 -17.70 1.05 7.61
C ALA A 597 -17.19 0.79 6.19
N GLU A 598 -17.94 0.05 5.37
CA GLU A 598 -17.62 -0.21 3.96
C GLU A 598 -17.67 1.06 3.10
N ASN A 599 -18.71 1.89 3.25
CA ASN A 599 -18.79 3.14 2.49
C ASN A 599 -17.66 4.12 2.86
N PHE A 600 -17.31 4.20 4.14
CA PHE A 600 -16.11 4.90 4.54
C PHE A 600 -14.87 4.25 3.92
N HIS A 601 -14.80 2.92 3.85
CA HIS A 601 -13.68 2.20 3.23
C HIS A 601 -13.52 2.57 1.77
N THR A 602 -14.59 2.53 0.99
CA THR A 602 -14.58 2.99 -0.39
C THR A 602 -14.18 4.47 -0.50
N ILE A 603 -14.59 5.35 0.42
CA ILE A 603 -14.18 6.77 0.40
C ILE A 603 -12.69 6.95 0.70
N TYR A 604 -12.15 6.24 1.69
CA TYR A 604 -10.77 6.43 2.15
C TYR A 604 -9.73 5.54 1.42
N TYR A 605 -10.15 4.39 0.90
CA TYR A 605 -9.30 3.40 0.20
C TYR A 605 -9.38 3.53 -1.33
N GLU A 606 -10.56 3.25 -1.90
CA GLU A 606 -10.72 3.16 -3.36
C GLU A 606 -10.75 4.54 -4.03
N ASN A 607 -11.00 5.59 -3.23
CA ASN A 607 -11.19 6.95 -3.70
C ASN A 607 -10.24 7.95 -3.00
N TYR A 608 -8.92 7.78 -3.20
CA TYR A 608 -7.96 8.91 -3.34
C TYR A 608 -7.22 9.45 -2.11
N PHE A 609 -7.61 9.12 -0.87
CA PHE A 609 -6.88 9.63 0.30
C PHE A 609 -5.72 8.75 0.76
N ASN A 610 -5.60 7.53 0.21
CA ASN A 610 -4.67 6.50 0.68
C ASN A 610 -4.76 6.31 2.20
N LEU A 611 -5.99 6.22 2.71
CA LEU A 611 -6.35 6.17 4.12
C LEU A 611 -7.11 4.88 4.55
N PRO A 612 -6.93 3.69 3.93
CA PRO A 612 -7.67 2.49 4.36
C PRO A 612 -7.49 2.16 5.84
N TYR A 613 -6.34 2.54 6.39
CA TYR A 613 -5.89 2.19 7.73
C TYR A 613 -6.66 2.93 8.84
N LEU A 614 -7.40 4.00 8.52
CA LEU A 614 -8.28 4.70 9.48
C LEU A 614 -9.47 3.85 9.92
N ILE A 615 -9.91 2.93 9.05
CA ILE A 615 -11.16 2.18 9.19
C ILE A 615 -10.93 0.83 9.82
N ALA A 616 -9.74 0.28 9.59
CA ALA A 616 -9.27 -0.94 10.20
C ALA A 616 -8.80 -0.67 11.63
N SER A 617 -9.66 -0.10 12.47
CA SER A 617 -9.44 -0.02 13.91
C SER A 617 -10.73 -0.39 14.62
N GLU A 618 -10.60 -1.11 15.73
CA GLU A 618 -11.74 -1.44 16.60
C GLU A 618 -12.47 -0.15 17.05
N ASP A 619 -11.73 0.91 17.31
CA ASP A 619 -12.26 2.24 17.64
C ASP A 619 -13.16 2.81 16.54
N PHE A 620 -12.79 2.65 15.27
CA PHE A 620 -13.60 3.13 14.13
C PHE A 620 -14.82 2.25 13.88
N ILE A 621 -14.70 0.93 14.05
CA ILE A 621 -15.87 0.04 13.96
C ILE A 621 -16.87 0.40 15.07
N ASN A 622 -16.38 0.53 16.31
CA ASN A 622 -17.19 0.97 17.44
C ASN A 622 -17.83 2.34 17.21
N LEU A 623 -17.12 3.27 16.56
CA LEU A 623 -17.64 4.57 16.12
C LEU A 623 -18.82 4.40 15.15
N CYS A 624 -18.68 3.56 14.12
CA CYS A 624 -19.77 3.24 13.18
C CYS A 624 -20.99 2.67 13.91
N PHE A 625 -20.79 1.74 14.86
CA PHE A 625 -21.88 1.21 15.68
C PHE A 625 -22.58 2.29 16.52
N GLN A 626 -21.83 3.20 17.15
CA GLN A 626 -22.40 4.29 17.93
C GLN A 626 -23.25 5.24 17.06
N ILE A 627 -22.75 5.59 15.87
CA ILE A 627 -23.46 6.41 14.88
C ILE A 627 -24.74 5.69 14.43
N SER A 628 -24.64 4.42 14.03
CA SER A 628 -25.76 3.61 13.58
C SER A 628 -26.84 3.45 14.64
N LYS A 629 -26.46 3.29 15.92
CA LYS A 629 -27.39 3.20 17.04
C LYS A 629 -28.17 4.50 17.24
N LYS A 630 -27.49 5.65 17.21
CA LYS A 630 -28.14 6.97 17.34
C LYS A 630 -29.04 7.27 16.14
N ALA A 631 -28.57 7.02 14.92
CA ALA A 631 -29.34 7.23 13.69
C ALA A 631 -30.60 6.35 13.68
N THR A 632 -30.48 5.05 13.95
CA THR A 632 -31.61 4.11 14.00
C THR A 632 -32.67 4.54 15.02
N ASN A 633 -32.26 5.02 16.21
CA ASN A 633 -33.22 5.53 17.20
C ASN A 633 -34.01 6.75 16.69
N GLN A 634 -33.37 7.68 15.97
CA GLN A 634 -34.07 8.84 15.39
C GLN A 634 -34.99 8.46 14.23
N ILE A 635 -34.56 7.52 13.38
CA ILE A 635 -35.41 6.95 12.33
C ILE A 635 -36.67 6.38 12.96
N LEU A 636 -36.53 5.48 13.95
CA LEU A 636 -37.68 4.83 14.59
C LEU A 636 -38.63 5.82 15.29
N ASN A 637 -38.10 6.89 15.90
CA ASN A 637 -38.91 7.92 16.55
C ASN A 637 -39.69 8.80 15.56
N SER A 638 -39.20 8.96 14.32
CA SER A 638 -39.80 9.81 13.28
C SER A 638 -40.48 9.02 12.15
N PHE A 639 -40.42 7.68 12.21
CA PHE A 639 -40.84 6.80 11.13
C PHE A 639 -42.35 6.88 10.91
N LYS A 640 -42.76 7.25 9.69
CA LYS A 640 -44.17 7.24 9.26
C LYS A 640 -44.30 6.47 7.95
N LYS A 641 -45.26 5.54 7.92
CA LYS A 641 -45.56 4.71 6.75
C LYS A 641 -46.94 5.07 6.20
N SER A 642 -46.98 5.51 4.94
CA SER A 642 -48.21 5.73 4.16
C SER A 642 -48.25 4.77 2.97
N LYS A 643 -49.43 4.55 2.36
CA LYS A 643 -49.63 3.59 1.26
C LYS A 643 -48.54 3.64 0.16
N ASN A 644 -47.98 4.83 -0.13
CA ASN A 644 -46.97 5.01 -1.18
C ASN A 644 -45.67 5.74 -0.73
N ARG A 645 -45.50 6.12 0.55
CA ARG A 645 -44.32 6.87 1.02
C ARG A 645 -43.93 6.52 2.45
N THR A 646 -42.65 6.22 2.66
CA THR A 646 -41.97 6.19 3.95
C THR A 646 -41.28 7.53 4.19
N SER A 647 -41.50 8.14 5.36
CA SER A 647 -40.81 9.37 5.75
C SER A 647 -40.18 9.20 7.12
N PHE A 648 -38.95 9.70 7.27
CA PHE A 648 -38.21 9.78 8.53
C PHE A 648 -37.35 11.05 8.51
N SER A 649 -36.84 11.45 9.67
CA SER A 649 -35.95 12.60 9.81
C SER A 649 -34.73 12.22 10.64
N ILE A 650 -33.56 12.72 10.24
CA ILE A 650 -32.31 12.59 10.98
C ILE A 650 -31.76 13.98 11.19
N ASP A 651 -31.40 14.27 12.44
CA ASP A 651 -30.77 15.55 12.80
C ASP A 651 -29.27 15.50 12.51
N TYR A 652 -28.75 16.55 11.88
CA TYR A 652 -27.33 16.76 11.65
C TYR A 652 -26.52 16.86 12.96
N GLY A 653 -27.16 17.29 14.05
CA GLY A 653 -26.58 17.39 15.39
C GLY A 653 -26.08 16.05 15.97
N VAL A 654 -26.53 14.91 15.42
CA VAL A 654 -26.12 13.56 15.85
C VAL A 654 -24.61 13.35 15.71
N PHE A 655 -24.02 13.91 14.66
CA PHE A 655 -22.57 13.84 14.40
C PHE A 655 -21.82 14.99 15.07
N SER A 656 -22.23 16.22 14.76
CA SER A 656 -21.41 17.41 15.00
C SER A 656 -21.16 17.73 16.47
N ASN A 657 -22.10 17.35 17.36
CA ASN A 657 -22.12 17.76 18.78
C ASN A 657 -21.90 16.61 19.78
N ASN A 658 -21.53 15.42 19.32
CA ASN A 658 -21.34 14.28 20.23
C ASN A 658 -19.93 14.33 20.85
N GLU A 659 -19.85 14.53 22.16
CA GLU A 659 -18.57 14.66 22.89
C GLU A 659 -17.66 13.44 22.75
N ASP A 660 -18.21 12.23 22.73
CA ASP A 660 -17.42 11.00 22.60
C ASP A 660 -16.80 10.90 21.20
N LEU A 661 -17.54 11.28 20.15
CA LEU A 661 -17.01 11.36 18.79
C LEU A 661 -15.91 12.42 18.70
N LEU A 662 -16.14 13.60 19.28
CA LEU A 662 -15.19 14.70 19.31
C LEU A 662 -13.89 14.36 20.04
N ARG A 663 -13.89 13.41 20.98
CA ARG A 663 -12.67 12.96 21.67
C ARG A 663 -11.86 11.97 20.82
N ASN A 664 -12.52 11.23 19.94
CA ASN A 664 -11.87 10.22 19.09
C ASN A 664 -10.97 10.88 18.01
N PRO A 665 -9.65 10.58 17.97
CA PRO A 665 -8.71 11.18 17.02
C PRO A 665 -8.97 10.76 15.57
N ILE A 666 -9.48 9.55 15.34
CA ILE A 666 -9.90 9.07 14.01
C ILE A 666 -11.10 9.87 13.53
N TYR A 667 -12.11 10.07 14.38
CA TYR A 667 -13.27 10.90 14.02
C TYR A 667 -12.87 12.34 13.72
N LYS A 668 -11.95 12.92 14.50
CA LYS A 668 -11.39 14.26 14.22
C LYS A 668 -10.70 14.32 12.87
N LEU A 669 -9.91 13.31 12.52
CA LEU A 669 -9.21 13.25 11.25
C LEU A 669 -10.19 13.01 10.08
N ALA A 670 -11.16 12.10 10.25
CA ALA A 670 -12.25 11.85 9.31
C ALA A 670 -13.07 13.11 9.04
N ARG A 671 -13.46 13.82 10.11
CA ARG A 671 -14.17 15.10 10.04
C ARG A 671 -13.34 16.18 9.36
N PHE A 672 -12.01 16.17 9.56
CA PHE A 672 -11.11 17.09 8.87
C PHE A 672 -11.09 16.84 7.34
N PHE A 673 -11.10 15.58 6.89
CA PHE A 673 -10.98 15.27 5.46
C PHE A 673 -12.30 15.22 4.69
N ILE A 674 -13.35 14.66 5.30
CA ILE A 674 -14.65 14.49 4.66
C ILE A 674 -15.56 15.71 4.91
N THR A 675 -15.24 16.57 5.89
CA THR A 675 -16.12 17.62 6.43
C THR A 675 -17.37 17.05 7.11
N ASP A 676 -18.03 17.86 7.94
CA ASP A 676 -19.29 17.44 8.57
C ASP A 676 -20.40 17.17 7.54
N GLU A 677 -20.43 17.95 6.44
CA GLU A 677 -21.36 17.76 5.33
C GLU A 677 -21.15 16.39 4.66
N GLY A 678 -19.90 16.02 4.40
CA GLY A 678 -19.59 14.74 3.78
C GLY A 678 -19.91 13.55 4.70
N LEU A 679 -19.63 13.66 6.01
CA LEU A 679 -19.95 12.61 6.99
C LEU A 679 -21.47 12.37 7.02
N PHE A 680 -22.26 13.44 7.05
CA PHE A 680 -23.72 13.35 7.01
C PHE A 680 -24.21 12.76 5.68
N ASN A 681 -23.67 13.22 4.54
CA ASN A 681 -24.05 12.70 3.23
C ASN A 681 -23.76 11.20 3.10
N THR A 682 -22.62 10.73 3.62
CA THR A 682 -22.28 9.30 3.65
C THR A 682 -23.32 8.54 4.46
N LEU A 683 -23.60 8.95 5.71
CA LEU A 683 -24.64 8.31 6.53
C LEU A 683 -25.98 8.29 5.83
N TRP A 684 -26.41 9.45 5.32
CA TRP A 684 -27.72 9.61 4.70
C TRP A 684 -27.89 8.68 3.50
N ASN A 685 -26.88 8.60 2.62
CA ASN A 685 -26.89 7.71 1.47
C ASN A 685 -26.92 6.23 1.90
N THR A 686 -26.10 5.84 2.88
CA THR A 686 -26.10 4.48 3.43
C THR A 686 -27.47 4.10 4.00
N ILE A 687 -28.11 5.01 4.73
CA ILE A 687 -29.44 4.78 5.30
C ILE A 687 -30.49 4.62 4.20
N ILE A 688 -30.47 5.46 3.17
CA ILE A 688 -31.43 5.35 2.05
C ILE A 688 -31.30 3.98 1.37
N ILE A 689 -30.07 3.54 1.07
CA ILE A 689 -29.80 2.25 0.44
C ILE A 689 -30.31 1.12 1.33
N LEU A 690 -29.91 1.09 2.60
CA LEU A 690 -30.29 0.02 3.52
C LEU A 690 -31.82 -0.01 3.80
N ILE A 691 -32.47 1.14 3.85
CA ILE A 691 -33.94 1.19 3.98
C ILE A 691 -34.61 0.60 2.73
N ASP A 692 -34.07 0.84 1.54
CA ASP A 692 -34.62 0.27 0.30
C ASP A 692 -34.46 -1.25 0.26
N GLU A 693 -33.29 -1.76 0.64
CA GLU A 693 -33.04 -3.19 0.83
C GLU A 693 -33.94 -3.80 1.91
N CYS A 694 -34.19 -3.07 3.01
CA CYS A 694 -35.07 -3.51 4.08
C CYS A 694 -36.55 -3.64 3.62
N LYS A 695 -36.98 -2.92 2.57
CA LYS A 695 -38.36 -3.07 2.04
C LYS A 695 -38.56 -4.42 1.35
N THR A 696 -37.52 -4.95 0.73
CA THR A 696 -37.55 -6.22 0.00
C THR A 696 -37.13 -7.40 0.87
N CYS A 697 -36.51 -7.16 2.04
CA CYS A 697 -36.13 -8.22 2.95
C CYS A 697 -37.35 -8.89 3.64
N PRO A 698 -37.29 -10.20 3.94
CA PRO A 698 -38.38 -10.93 4.62
C PRO A 698 -38.71 -10.38 6.00
N ASN A 699 -37.69 -9.90 6.72
CA ASN A 699 -37.79 -9.51 8.13
C ASN A 699 -38.41 -8.13 8.36
N ARG A 700 -38.40 -7.25 7.34
CA ARG A 700 -38.90 -5.86 7.40
C ARG A 700 -38.53 -5.16 8.71
N CYS A 701 -37.23 -5.11 9.01
CA CYS A 701 -36.68 -4.77 10.33
C CYS A 701 -37.25 -3.50 10.96
N LEU A 702 -37.57 -2.47 10.18
CA LEU A 702 -38.12 -1.20 10.69
C LEU A 702 -39.63 -1.22 10.98
N ASP A 703 -40.39 -2.16 10.40
CA ASP A 703 -41.83 -2.29 10.66
C ASP A 703 -42.10 -2.95 12.01
N LYS A 704 -41.26 -3.93 12.37
CA LYS A 704 -41.40 -4.77 13.57
C LYS A 704 -40.08 -4.77 14.38
N PRO A 705 -39.55 -3.60 14.78
CA PRO A 705 -38.16 -3.42 15.26
C PRO A 705 -37.81 -4.14 16.55
N TYR A 706 -38.81 -4.49 17.37
CA TYR A 706 -38.60 -5.18 18.64
C TYR A 706 -38.84 -6.69 18.54
N ARG A 707 -39.10 -7.22 17.34
CA ARG A 707 -39.12 -8.67 17.12
C ARG A 707 -37.71 -9.23 17.25
N TRP A 708 -37.64 -10.45 17.75
CA TRP A 708 -36.40 -11.22 17.80
C TRP A 708 -35.85 -11.47 16.39
N CYS A 709 -34.52 -11.55 16.26
CA CYS A 709 -33.83 -11.66 14.97
C CYS A 709 -32.98 -12.94 14.89
N PRO A 710 -33.38 -13.94 14.06
CA PRO A 710 -32.61 -15.18 13.89
C PRO A 710 -31.26 -14.97 13.19
N ALA A 711 -31.09 -13.86 12.46
CA ALA A 711 -29.89 -13.60 11.67
C ALA A 711 -28.60 -13.50 12.52
N PHE A 712 -28.72 -13.10 13.79
CA PHE A 712 -27.60 -13.14 14.76
C PHE A 712 -26.99 -14.54 14.92
N TYR A 713 -27.79 -15.58 14.71
CA TYR A 713 -27.38 -16.98 14.84
C TYR A 713 -27.08 -17.60 13.48
N MET A 714 -27.72 -17.17 12.39
CA MET A 714 -27.40 -17.69 11.05
C MET A 714 -26.07 -17.19 10.49
N PHE A 715 -25.67 -15.97 10.84
CA PHE A 715 -24.52 -15.29 10.23
C PHE A 715 -23.35 -15.00 11.20
N GLY A 716 -23.51 -15.25 12.50
CA GLY A 716 -22.42 -15.21 13.48
C GLY A 716 -21.69 -16.56 13.58
N LYS A 717 -20.39 -16.58 13.95
CA LYS A 717 -19.71 -17.82 14.37
C LYS A 717 -20.41 -18.34 15.64
N ILE A 718 -21.27 -19.33 15.47
CA ILE A 718 -22.06 -19.92 16.56
C ILE A 718 -21.15 -20.87 17.38
N PRO A 719 -21.06 -20.71 18.70
CA PRO A 719 -20.53 -21.77 19.57
C PRO A 719 -21.32 -23.07 19.38
N SER A 720 -20.65 -24.23 19.37
CA SER A 720 -21.24 -25.56 19.16
C SER A 720 -22.40 -25.92 20.13
N GLU A 721 -22.58 -25.15 21.19
CA GLU A 721 -23.63 -25.30 22.20
C GLU A 721 -25.01 -24.77 21.76
N LEU A 722 -25.12 -24.07 20.63
CA LEU A 722 -26.35 -23.38 20.20
C LEU A 722 -27.03 -23.99 18.95
N GLU A 723 -26.52 -25.11 18.41
CA GLU A 723 -27.11 -25.80 17.24
C GLU A 723 -28.52 -26.38 17.51
N SER A 724 -28.89 -26.61 18.78
CA SER A 724 -30.18 -27.19 19.20
C SER A 724 -31.37 -26.22 19.22
N TYR A 725 -31.16 -24.93 18.92
CA TYR A 725 -32.20 -23.89 19.06
C TYR A 725 -33.16 -23.76 17.87
N SER A 726 -32.85 -24.38 16.73
CA SER A 726 -33.61 -24.23 15.49
C SER A 726 -35.08 -24.67 15.61
N GLU A 727 -35.34 -25.73 16.37
CA GLU A 727 -36.69 -26.27 16.58
C GLU A 727 -37.54 -25.38 17.50
N LEU A 728 -36.96 -24.86 18.59
CA LEU A 728 -37.64 -23.91 19.49
C LEU A 728 -38.01 -22.61 18.77
N ILE A 729 -37.11 -22.12 17.91
CA ILE A 729 -37.34 -20.90 17.12
C ILE A 729 -38.49 -21.10 16.14
N SER A 730 -38.49 -22.21 15.40
CA SER A 730 -39.56 -22.55 14.44
C SER A 730 -40.92 -22.66 15.14
N PHE A 731 -40.98 -23.30 16.30
CA PHE A 731 -42.20 -23.47 17.07
C PHE A 731 -42.79 -22.14 17.54
N ILE A 732 -41.95 -21.23 18.04
CA ILE A 732 -42.40 -19.93 18.55
C ILE A 732 -42.80 -18.97 17.43
N GLU A 733 -42.13 -19.04 16.27
CA GLU A 733 -42.54 -18.29 15.07
C GLU A 733 -43.92 -18.76 14.58
N SER A 734 -44.17 -20.07 14.55
CA SER A 734 -45.50 -20.62 14.23
C SER A 734 -46.55 -20.09 15.19
N LEU A 735 -46.33 -20.19 16.51
CA LEU A 735 -47.27 -19.71 17.52
C LEU A 735 -47.61 -18.22 17.39
N SER A 736 -46.63 -17.37 17.10
CA SER A 736 -46.87 -15.94 16.92
C SER A 736 -47.61 -15.65 15.61
N SER A 737 -47.30 -16.37 14.53
CA SER A 737 -47.96 -16.23 13.23
C SER A 737 -49.41 -16.70 13.28
N ASP A 738 -49.64 -17.87 13.87
CA ASP A 738 -50.97 -18.47 14.01
C ASP A 738 -51.86 -17.61 14.94
N PHE A 739 -51.27 -16.95 15.94
CA PHE A 739 -51.97 -15.95 16.76
C PHE A 739 -52.31 -14.66 15.99
N GLU A 740 -51.41 -14.17 15.13
CA GLU A 740 -51.67 -13.01 14.27
C GLU A 740 -52.85 -13.32 13.32
N LEU A 741 -52.86 -14.50 12.69
CA LEU A 741 -53.96 -14.97 11.83
C LEU A 741 -55.29 -15.08 12.57
N THR A 742 -55.32 -15.64 13.79
CA THR A 742 -56.57 -15.72 14.56
C THR A 742 -57.10 -14.37 15.03
N LEU A 743 -56.24 -13.35 15.16
CA LEU A 743 -56.68 -11.98 15.43
C LEU A 743 -57.24 -11.30 14.17
N GLU A 744 -56.69 -11.62 13.00
CA GLU A 744 -57.20 -11.19 11.69
C GLU A 744 -58.57 -11.80 11.40
N ASP A 745 -58.76 -13.09 11.65
CA ASP A 745 -60.04 -13.80 11.50
C ASP A 745 -61.14 -13.20 12.40
N LYS A 746 -60.74 -12.65 13.56
CA LYS A 746 -61.65 -11.92 14.47
C LYS A 746 -62.00 -10.50 13.99
N SER A 747 -61.59 -10.12 12.77
CA SER A 747 -61.88 -8.83 12.14
C SER A 747 -61.49 -7.62 13.01
N LEU A 748 -60.42 -7.75 13.79
CA LEU A 748 -59.91 -6.65 14.61
C LEU A 748 -59.25 -5.58 13.73
N ARG A 749 -59.22 -4.33 14.20
CA ARG A 749 -58.47 -3.26 13.51
C ARG A 749 -56.98 -3.60 13.51
N GLN A 750 -56.29 -3.36 12.39
CA GLN A 750 -54.87 -3.67 12.24
C GLN A 750 -53.99 -3.06 13.34
N GLU A 751 -54.28 -1.84 13.79
CA GLU A 751 -53.57 -1.21 14.91
C GLU A 751 -53.68 -2.01 16.22
N THR A 752 -54.86 -2.59 16.48
CA THR A 752 -55.12 -3.45 17.64
C THR A 752 -54.41 -4.79 17.51
N ILE A 753 -54.40 -5.37 16.30
CA ILE A 753 -53.68 -6.63 16.00
C ILE A 753 -52.19 -6.42 16.22
N ASN A 754 -51.60 -5.41 15.59
CA ASN A 754 -50.18 -5.07 15.72
C ASN A 754 -49.79 -4.85 17.19
N LYS A 755 -50.63 -4.17 17.97
CA LYS A 755 -50.40 -3.95 19.41
C LYS A 755 -50.44 -5.24 20.21
N LYS A 756 -51.41 -6.12 19.95
CA LYS A 756 -51.53 -7.42 20.62
C LYS A 756 -50.35 -8.33 20.30
N VAL A 757 -50.05 -8.48 19.01
CA VAL A 757 -48.93 -9.28 18.50
C VAL A 757 -47.60 -8.80 19.11
N LYS A 758 -47.35 -7.49 19.14
CA LYS A 758 -46.16 -6.90 19.80
C LYS A 758 -46.04 -7.28 21.28
N HIS A 759 -47.15 -7.28 22.02
CA HIS A 759 -47.15 -7.67 23.44
C HIS A 759 -46.85 -9.16 23.65
N ILE A 760 -47.30 -10.02 22.73
CA ILE A 760 -47.07 -11.45 22.78
C ILE A 760 -45.64 -11.81 22.41
N GLU A 761 -45.10 -11.16 21.39
CA GLU A 761 -43.70 -11.31 21.00
C GLU A 761 -42.76 -10.97 22.15
N LEU A 762 -43.08 -9.91 22.91
CA LEU A 762 -42.35 -9.54 24.12
C LEU A 762 -42.30 -10.69 25.14
N PHE A 763 -43.44 -11.38 25.31
CA PHE A 763 -43.58 -12.48 26.26
C PHE A 763 -42.94 -13.78 25.78
N LEU A 764 -43.11 -14.13 24.50
CA LEU A 764 -42.48 -15.29 23.89
C LEU A 764 -40.95 -15.16 23.90
N THR A 765 -40.42 -13.96 23.67
CA THR A 765 -38.97 -13.68 23.80
C THR A 765 -38.48 -13.93 25.23
N TYR A 766 -39.26 -13.53 26.23
CA TYR A 766 -38.96 -13.80 27.63
C TYR A 766 -39.03 -15.29 27.97
N LEU A 767 -39.98 -16.04 27.40
CA LEU A 767 -40.09 -17.49 27.60
C LEU A 767 -38.90 -18.24 27.02
N ILE A 768 -38.44 -17.88 25.80
CA ILE A 768 -37.22 -18.44 25.20
C ILE A 768 -36.03 -18.33 26.17
N LYS A 769 -35.94 -17.22 26.91
CA LYS A 769 -34.86 -16.98 27.87
C LYS A 769 -34.91 -17.96 29.04
N LEU A 770 -36.09 -18.26 29.59
CA LEU A 770 -36.27 -19.19 30.70
C LEU A 770 -36.00 -20.65 30.31
N ILE A 771 -36.42 -21.03 29.09
CA ILE A 771 -36.25 -22.40 28.58
C ILE A 771 -34.76 -22.77 28.40
N LYS A 772 -33.84 -21.80 28.31
CA LYS A 772 -32.39 -22.06 28.14
C LYS A 772 -31.71 -22.73 29.34
N GLU A 773 -32.38 -22.84 30.49
CA GLU A 773 -31.80 -23.37 31.74
C GLU A 773 -32.14 -24.86 32.01
N GLU A 774 -32.99 -25.52 31.21
CA GLU A 774 -33.40 -26.93 31.39
C GLU A 774 -33.43 -27.74 30.06
N ASP A 775 -33.44 -29.09 30.15
CA ASP A 775 -33.30 -30.05 29.04
C ASP A 775 -34.40 -29.92 27.96
N PHE A 776 -33.99 -29.90 26.68
CA PHE A 776 -34.80 -29.45 25.53
C PHE A 776 -35.72 -30.51 24.88
N SER A 777 -35.94 -31.68 25.49
CA SER A 777 -36.37 -32.87 24.75
C SER A 777 -37.82 -32.95 24.22
N SER A 778 -38.72 -32.00 24.51
CA SER A 778 -40.02 -31.86 23.79
C SER A 778 -40.83 -30.63 24.23
N ILE A 779 -40.33 -29.41 23.94
CA ILE A 779 -40.95 -28.15 24.40
C ILE A 779 -42.40 -27.94 23.90
N SER A 780 -42.74 -28.43 22.71
CA SER A 780 -44.12 -28.38 22.21
C SER A 780 -45.08 -29.26 23.02
N GLU A 781 -44.57 -30.28 23.71
CA GLU A 781 -45.37 -31.19 24.55
C GLU A 781 -45.50 -30.66 25.98
N ASP A 782 -44.56 -29.82 26.44
CA ASP A 782 -44.43 -29.35 27.83
C ASP A 782 -44.54 -27.82 28.02
N ILE A 783 -45.21 -27.09 27.11
CA ILE A 783 -45.33 -25.61 27.19
C ILE A 783 -45.95 -25.13 28.53
N ASP A 784 -46.78 -25.98 29.14
CA ASP A 784 -47.45 -25.76 30.42
C ASP A 784 -46.47 -25.64 31.59
N ASN A 785 -45.29 -26.28 31.51
CA ASN A 785 -44.24 -26.17 32.52
C ASN A 785 -43.59 -24.78 32.49
N TYR A 786 -43.56 -24.14 31.32
CA TYR A 786 -42.90 -22.85 31.12
C TYR A 786 -43.86 -21.65 31.29
N ILE A 787 -45.11 -21.78 30.84
CA ILE A 787 -46.13 -20.73 31.00
C ILE A 787 -46.98 -21.03 32.24
N ASN A 788 -46.47 -20.60 33.39
CA ASN A 788 -47.11 -20.79 34.70
C ASN A 788 -47.24 -19.46 35.48
N GLU A 789 -47.83 -19.53 36.68
CA GLU A 789 -48.07 -18.35 37.54
C GLU A 789 -46.80 -17.58 37.86
N GLU A 790 -45.73 -18.30 38.21
CA GLU A 790 -44.44 -17.71 38.57
C GLU A 790 -43.81 -16.99 37.38
N THR A 791 -43.82 -17.62 36.21
CA THR A 791 -43.30 -17.05 34.97
C THR A 791 -44.02 -15.76 34.59
N LEU A 792 -45.35 -15.73 34.70
CA LEU A 792 -46.15 -14.56 34.39
C LEU A 792 -45.91 -13.41 35.36
N LEU A 793 -45.78 -13.72 36.66
CA LEU A 793 -45.45 -12.74 37.71
C LEU A 793 -44.07 -12.12 37.46
N LYS A 794 -43.07 -12.95 37.15
CA LYS A 794 -41.72 -12.46 36.80
C LYS A 794 -41.72 -11.62 35.51
N PHE A 795 -42.47 -12.01 34.49
CA PHE A 795 -42.54 -11.23 33.25
C PHE A 795 -43.16 -9.85 33.47
N LEU A 796 -44.35 -9.80 34.06
CA LEU A 796 -45.11 -8.56 34.29
C LEU A 796 -44.46 -7.66 35.34
N GLY A 797 -43.83 -8.28 36.34
CA GLY A 797 -43.28 -7.59 37.50
C GLY A 797 -41.80 -7.23 37.41
N LEU A 798 -40.96 -8.12 36.87
CA LEU A 798 -39.51 -7.91 36.78
C LEU A 798 -39.10 -7.44 35.38
N HIS A 799 -39.41 -8.24 34.36
CA HIS A 799 -38.85 -8.02 33.02
C HIS A 799 -39.38 -6.74 32.35
N ILE A 800 -40.70 -6.57 32.32
CA ILE A 800 -41.34 -5.39 31.70
C ILE A 800 -40.93 -4.08 32.39
N ILE A 801 -40.79 -4.13 33.72
CA ILE A 801 -40.51 -2.95 34.55
C ILE A 801 -39.02 -2.59 34.48
N LYS A 802 -38.11 -3.58 34.61
CA LYS A 802 -36.65 -3.39 34.53
C LYS A 802 -36.22 -2.78 33.21
N GLU A 803 -36.74 -3.30 32.10
CA GLU A 803 -36.37 -2.87 30.75
C GLU A 803 -37.12 -1.59 30.30
N LYS A 804 -37.90 -0.96 31.20
CA LYS A 804 -38.73 0.22 30.92
C LYS A 804 -39.62 0.08 29.68
N LEU A 805 -40.07 -1.14 29.40
CA LEU A 805 -40.86 -1.47 28.21
C LEU A 805 -42.28 -0.89 28.31
N ILE A 806 -42.77 -0.71 29.53
CA ILE A 806 -44.06 -0.10 29.85
C ILE A 806 -43.90 0.90 30.98
N THR A 807 -44.42 2.11 30.77
CA THR A 807 -44.27 3.24 31.70
C THR A 807 -45.60 3.88 32.11
N THR A 808 -46.73 3.39 31.57
CA THR A 808 -48.06 3.97 31.85
C THR A 808 -49.08 2.93 32.29
N ARG A 809 -50.05 3.36 33.10
CA ARG A 809 -51.14 2.51 33.61
C ARG A 809 -51.95 1.87 32.47
N THR A 810 -52.18 2.63 31.42
CA THR A 810 -52.91 2.20 30.22
C THR A 810 -52.15 1.10 29.48
N SER A 811 -50.85 1.30 29.24
CA SER A 811 -50.01 0.31 28.56
C SER A 811 -49.87 -1.00 29.35
N MET A 812 -49.83 -0.96 30.68
CA MET A 812 -49.82 -2.19 31.49
C MET A 812 -51.16 -2.94 31.41
N LYS A 813 -52.28 -2.23 31.42
CA LYS A 813 -53.59 -2.84 31.16
C LYS A 813 -53.63 -3.49 29.78
N ASP A 814 -53.09 -2.81 28.78
CA ASP A 814 -53.05 -3.32 27.41
C ASP A 814 -52.20 -4.60 27.28
N ILE A 815 -51.05 -4.71 27.95
CA ILE A 815 -50.23 -5.94 27.90
C ILE A 815 -50.94 -7.11 28.59
N CYS A 816 -51.54 -6.87 29.74
CA CYS A 816 -52.33 -7.90 30.43
C CYS A 816 -53.50 -8.39 29.57
N ILE A 817 -54.20 -7.48 28.87
CA ILE A 817 -55.27 -7.82 27.92
C ILE A 817 -54.74 -8.62 26.73
N SER A 818 -53.59 -8.25 26.18
CA SER A 818 -52.96 -8.99 25.08
C SER A 818 -52.57 -10.41 25.51
N LEU A 819 -51.85 -10.55 26.62
CA LEU A 819 -51.46 -11.86 27.17
C LEU A 819 -52.67 -12.73 27.48
N LYS A 820 -53.74 -12.14 28.03
CA LYS A 820 -54.98 -12.88 28.30
C LYS A 820 -55.62 -13.41 27.02
N SER A 821 -55.55 -12.64 25.94
CA SER A 821 -55.99 -13.05 24.61
C SER A 821 -55.16 -14.22 24.09
N PHE A 822 -53.85 -14.19 24.30
CA PHE A 822 -52.92 -15.21 23.83
C PHE A 822 -52.98 -16.51 24.64
N ILE A 823 -53.02 -16.44 25.96
CA ILE A 823 -53.20 -17.63 26.82
C ILE A 823 -54.55 -18.29 26.53
N SER A 824 -55.59 -17.49 26.26
CA SER A 824 -56.89 -18.07 25.87
C SER A 824 -56.85 -18.71 24.48
N TYR A 825 -56.04 -18.17 23.57
CA TYR A 825 -55.77 -18.75 22.26
C TYR A 825 -55.03 -20.10 22.39
N LEU A 826 -53.92 -20.13 23.10
CA LEU A 826 -53.16 -21.37 23.38
C LEU A 826 -54.04 -22.45 23.99
N HIS A 827 -54.94 -22.09 24.92
CA HIS A 827 -55.86 -23.06 25.49
C HIS A 827 -56.89 -23.59 24.50
N ASN A 828 -57.57 -22.69 23.80
CA ASN A 828 -58.72 -23.07 23.00
C ASN A 828 -58.30 -23.75 21.69
N ASP A 829 -57.21 -23.28 21.08
CA ASP A 829 -56.83 -23.64 19.72
C ASP A 829 -55.71 -24.69 19.68
N TYR A 830 -54.83 -24.73 20.69
CA TYR A 830 -53.80 -25.79 20.83
C TYR A 830 -54.10 -26.79 21.97
N GLY A 831 -55.10 -26.54 22.81
CA GLY A 831 -55.44 -27.44 23.91
C GLY A 831 -54.50 -27.37 25.11
N TYR A 832 -53.63 -26.35 25.19
CA TYR A 832 -52.69 -26.18 26.31
C TYR A 832 -53.38 -25.75 27.61
N PHE A 833 -52.73 -26.04 28.73
CA PHE A 833 -53.13 -25.75 30.11
C PHE A 833 -54.39 -26.47 30.60
N SER A 834 -54.28 -27.03 31.81
CA SER A 834 -55.46 -27.50 32.55
C SER A 834 -56.42 -26.35 32.92
N LYS A 835 -57.71 -26.67 33.12
CA LYS A 835 -58.72 -25.67 33.55
C LYS A 835 -58.32 -24.91 34.83
N ASN A 836 -57.60 -25.58 35.74
CA ASN A 836 -57.13 -24.97 36.98
C ASN A 836 -56.01 -23.96 36.72
N LEU A 837 -55.02 -24.33 35.88
CA LEU A 837 -53.87 -23.47 35.55
C LEU A 837 -54.32 -22.18 34.82
N ILE A 838 -55.26 -22.28 33.88
CA ILE A 838 -55.82 -21.10 33.19
C ILE A 838 -56.55 -20.18 34.15
N GLY A 839 -57.29 -20.75 35.11
CA GLY A 839 -57.97 -19.99 36.14
C GLY A 839 -56.98 -19.10 36.88
N ALA A 840 -55.83 -19.65 37.27
CA ALA A 840 -54.78 -18.95 37.98
C ALA A 840 -54.08 -17.88 37.11
N LEU A 841 -53.66 -18.24 35.89
CA LEU A 841 -53.05 -17.30 34.93
C LEU A 841 -53.96 -16.10 34.63
N ARG A 842 -55.26 -16.31 34.46
CA ARG A 842 -56.24 -15.24 34.24
C ARG A 842 -56.40 -14.33 35.46
N LYS A 843 -56.34 -14.90 36.66
CA LYS A 843 -56.46 -14.15 37.92
C LYS A 843 -55.26 -13.18 38.06
N ILE A 844 -54.06 -13.60 37.68
CA ILE A 844 -52.86 -12.73 37.60
C ILE A 844 -53.07 -11.61 36.57
N LEU A 845 -53.50 -11.95 35.35
CA LEU A 845 -53.68 -10.97 34.26
C LEU A 845 -54.82 -9.96 34.50
N ASN A 846 -55.81 -10.29 35.32
CA ASN A 846 -56.83 -9.33 35.74
C ASN A 846 -56.30 -8.33 36.77
N SER A 847 -55.18 -8.63 37.43
CA SER A 847 -54.58 -7.82 38.49
C SER A 847 -53.60 -6.77 37.96
N SER A 848 -53.86 -6.21 36.77
CA SER A 848 -52.99 -5.18 36.16
C SER A 848 -52.67 -4.00 37.10
N ASP A 849 -53.64 -3.56 37.91
CA ASP A 849 -53.47 -2.46 38.85
C ASP A 849 -52.49 -2.79 39.99
N TYR A 850 -52.39 -4.06 40.40
CA TYR A 850 -51.45 -4.54 41.42
C TYR A 850 -49.98 -4.38 41.00
N PHE A 851 -49.65 -4.64 39.74
CA PHE A 851 -48.29 -4.46 39.21
C PHE A 851 -47.89 -2.98 39.09
N ILE A 852 -48.86 -2.12 38.80
CA ILE A 852 -48.63 -0.69 38.58
C ILE A 852 -48.43 0.04 39.90
N GLU A 853 -49.22 -0.30 40.93
CA GLU A 853 -49.09 0.29 42.27
C GLU A 853 -47.74 -0.03 42.94
N ARG A 854 -47.10 -1.14 42.53
CA ARG A 854 -45.76 -1.53 43.01
C ARG A 854 -44.61 -1.10 42.09
N PHE A 855 -44.89 -0.57 40.90
CA PHE A 855 -43.90 -0.11 39.93
C PHE A 855 -42.96 0.96 40.53
N ASP A 856 -43.52 1.98 41.18
CA ASP A 856 -42.76 3.07 41.81
C ASP A 856 -41.93 2.60 43.01
N GLY A 857 -42.40 1.58 43.74
CA GLY A 857 -41.67 0.95 44.83
C GLY A 857 -40.53 0.06 44.34
N PHE A 858 -40.75 -0.65 43.23
CA PHE A 858 -39.79 -1.57 42.61
C PHE A 858 -38.62 -0.82 41.93
N GLN A 859 -38.89 0.29 41.25
CA GLN A 859 -37.83 1.15 40.70
C GLN A 859 -36.90 1.71 41.79
N LYS A 860 -37.45 2.09 42.96
CA LYS A 860 -36.66 2.56 44.10
C LYS A 860 -35.77 1.48 44.73
N LEU A 861 -36.15 0.21 44.61
CA LEU A 861 -35.42 -0.94 45.16
C LEU A 861 -34.27 -1.38 44.23
N ILE A 862 -34.44 -1.32 42.91
CA ILE A 862 -33.40 -1.70 41.92
C ILE A 862 -32.21 -0.71 41.90
N ASP A 863 -32.43 0.56 42.24
CA ASP A 863 -31.35 1.55 42.30
C ASP A 863 -30.40 1.35 43.51
N GLN A 864 -30.72 0.41 44.42
CA GLN A 864 -29.88 0.05 45.56
C GLN A 864 -29.09 -1.24 45.25
N LYS A 865 -27.76 -1.16 45.28
CA LYS A 865 -26.83 -2.25 44.96
C LYS A 865 -26.96 -3.44 45.92
N ASP A 866 -27.86 -4.38 45.64
CA ASP A 866 -27.69 -5.83 45.90
C ASP A 866 -28.88 -6.63 45.33
N ASN A 867 -28.66 -7.25 44.16
CA ASN A 867 -29.71 -7.69 43.25
C ASN A 867 -30.32 -9.09 43.53
N GLU A 868 -29.83 -9.92 44.46
CA GLU A 868 -30.38 -11.29 44.63
C GLU A 868 -31.19 -11.48 45.91
N VAL A 869 -30.82 -10.80 47.00
CA VAL A 869 -31.47 -10.96 48.31
C VAL A 869 -32.79 -10.21 48.37
N LEU A 870 -32.81 -8.95 47.91
CA LEU A 870 -34.03 -8.13 47.80
C LEU A 870 -35.03 -8.70 46.79
N LEU A 871 -34.54 -9.43 45.79
CA LEU A 871 -35.32 -10.08 44.73
C LEU A 871 -36.03 -11.35 45.25
N LYS A 872 -35.37 -12.10 46.17
CA LYS A 872 -36.02 -13.17 46.96
C LYS A 872 -37.08 -12.61 47.91
N GLU A 873 -36.83 -11.46 48.55
CA GLU A 873 -37.83 -10.80 49.40
C GLU A 873 -39.04 -10.31 48.60
N TRP A 874 -38.84 -9.72 47.43
CA TRP A 874 -39.95 -9.27 46.57
C TRP A 874 -40.79 -10.44 46.05
N ASN A 875 -40.16 -11.54 45.61
CA ASN A 875 -40.87 -12.78 45.26
C ASN A 875 -41.64 -13.38 46.45
N SER A 876 -41.13 -13.25 47.67
CA SER A 876 -41.85 -13.68 48.88
C SER A 876 -43.07 -12.81 49.21
N GLN A 877 -43.06 -11.53 48.81
CA GLN A 877 -44.16 -10.56 48.94
C GLN A 877 -45.20 -10.64 47.81
N LEU A 878 -44.90 -11.41 46.75
CA LEU A 878 -45.81 -11.74 45.67
C LEU A 878 -46.68 -12.98 45.96
N LYS A 879 -46.65 -13.52 47.20
CA LYS A 879 -47.58 -14.57 47.62
C LYS A 879 -49.01 -14.10 47.46
N TRP A 880 -49.78 -14.91 46.75
CA TRP A 880 -51.15 -14.65 46.38
C TRP A 880 -52.15 -15.51 47.14
#